data_AF-A0AAI8ZV20-F1
#
_entry.id   AF-A0AAI8ZV20-F1
#
_cell.length_a   1.000
_cell.length_b   1.000
_cell.length_c   1.000
_cell.angle_alpha   90.00
_cell.angle_beta   90.00
_cell.angle_gamma   90.00
#
_symmetry.space_group_name_H-M   'P 1'
#
loop_
_entity.id
_entity.type
_entity.pdbx_description
1 polymer ?
#
loop_
_entity_poly.entity_id
_entity_poly.type
_entity_poly.pdbx_seq_one_letter_code
_entity_poly.pdbx_strand_id
1 'polypeptide(L)'
;MKNKQFLLLPLSFLLLSEISCAEVNLSNSRGIINAHLKKMSNDTLSACFYQEDFFEKKAFCLTPPMMIDFTLENNIGVRANDIQSIRIPENTQVTVYQGENFFTLTDNVLQDGWKRLTETNGITKIIATDKKPLDCDTQCIITQRKIIPVSTIFPVDINHDQQQERSLLLSFERSDNSFDITFNNLMDVTVDDGIISILPPNSPQIDFSLHQETTHISFLFSWYEKELSLYYLETVNGELRYLSPMISMQSDYPINQEEINLAIFNSDDRQPLTLQKVLLATHREAHRDKRGAAGITGCFLNGPLALYNVVTQGRCNQVESAWHRINTFFSGKDPSNRIVAGTAKPFKPTPLSEKAPPENTNPTLALSQLKTDLHGQSLTLPAVSKYCQTSIDNVITARYPRQTRYSCATWLSSVLADFTMLFGSSLRTWSTEYLIQTINGILDRRALDTDRDAMEAFIQKPNIGNRLIQTITDVAEDQGRSTLIEHITQSFLNAEQNYAQYTLNSHPQGASNDQTDMDCYSESDDEVESESDSDSGAASPQQAQQYPLGSYQMQLATYVYQDVLPRILINGEWQVAPERFDIEVIQGTREQTRQSIYHLLETVAAWENTYYEQRLYCNRHGQFTNAMSTNRYAGQITSQLIRSHVQYPRSDNIIIVVRLNNRIVSTSLAHSYFVGGDPQRQSSTISATLTDPAFVLTPQAEGTIRGAGSAALHAMLQHLKENGVSVVHAEVISTPSAMVKKRIGFVFIPEVYGLYNTSPTPPPHSEL
;
A
#
# COMPACT_ATOMS: atom_id res chain seq x y z
N MET A 1 20.47 -23.93 -48.11
CA MET A 1 20.71 -23.85 -49.57
C MET A 1 20.89 -22.38 -49.96
N LYS A 2 22.02 -22.08 -50.60
CA LYS A 2 22.41 -20.91 -51.42
C LYS A 2 21.58 -19.60 -51.34
N ASN A 3 22.28 -18.49 -51.08
CA ASN A 3 22.25 -17.35 -52.03
C ASN A 3 23.53 -16.48 -52.00
N LYS A 4 23.94 -16.09 -53.21
CA LYS A 4 25.08 -15.24 -53.63
C LYS A 4 24.72 -13.75 -53.36
N GLN A 5 25.61 -12.88 -52.87
CA GLN A 5 26.77 -12.20 -53.48
C GLN A 5 26.45 -11.09 -54.51
N PHE A 6 27.03 -9.91 -54.25
CA PHE A 6 27.29 -8.70 -55.07
C PHE A 6 26.33 -7.50 -55.03
N LEU A 7 26.76 -6.43 -54.35
CA LEU A 7 27.31 -5.23 -55.02
C LEU A 7 28.19 -4.41 -54.05
N LEU A 8 29.29 -3.88 -54.61
CA LEU A 8 30.50 -3.36 -53.99
C LEU A 8 30.71 -1.90 -54.44
N LEU A 9 31.33 -1.09 -53.55
CA LEU A 9 32.22 0.09 -53.77
C LEU A 9 31.57 1.48 -54.05
N PRO A 10 32.28 2.61 -53.77
CA PRO A 10 33.17 2.88 -52.61
C PRO A 10 33.20 4.35 -52.09
N LEU A 11 33.72 4.50 -50.86
CA LEU A 11 34.53 5.63 -50.41
C LEU A 11 35.87 5.63 -51.17
N SER A 12 36.28 6.76 -51.75
CA SER A 12 37.68 7.25 -51.85
C SER A 12 37.91 8.03 -53.16
N PHE A 13 37.75 9.35 -53.15
CA PHE A 13 38.47 10.30 -54.01
C PHE A 13 37.95 11.68 -53.65
N LEU A 14 38.69 12.44 -52.83
CA LEU A 14 38.76 13.90 -52.82
C LEU A 14 39.73 14.34 -51.71
N LEU A 15 41.00 13.98 -51.90
CA LEU A 15 42.15 14.69 -51.37
C LEU A 15 43.17 14.69 -52.51
N LEU A 16 43.40 15.87 -53.14
CA LEU A 16 44.66 16.32 -53.76
C LEU A 16 44.42 17.46 -54.77
N SER A 17 44.19 18.67 -54.25
CA SER A 17 44.56 19.98 -54.80
C SER A 17 43.93 20.97 -53.82
N GLU A 18 44.62 21.61 -52.89
CA GLU A 18 45.76 22.48 -53.11
C GLU A 18 46.62 22.53 -51.83
N ILE A 19 47.87 22.09 -51.91
CA ILE A 19 48.92 22.56 -51.02
C ILE A 19 50.04 23.03 -51.92
N SER A 20 50.08 24.34 -52.17
CA SER A 20 51.33 25.03 -52.41
C SER A 20 51.13 26.50 -52.06
N CYS A 21 51.82 26.93 -51.00
CA CYS A 21 52.01 28.29 -50.48
C CYS A 21 51.35 28.55 -49.12
N ALA A 22 52.07 28.22 -48.04
CA ALA A 22 52.35 29.12 -46.91
C ALA A 22 53.00 28.36 -45.74
N GLU A 23 54.23 27.88 -45.93
CA GLU A 23 55.12 27.46 -44.84
C GLU A 23 55.74 28.68 -44.13
N VAL A 24 54.94 29.65 -43.68
CA VAL A 24 55.43 30.72 -42.79
C VAL A 24 54.26 31.25 -41.93
N ASN A 25 53.91 30.56 -40.84
CA ASN A 25 53.33 31.11 -39.59
C ASN A 25 52.75 30.05 -38.62
N LEU A 26 53.35 28.85 -38.52
CA LEU A 26 52.83 27.79 -37.63
C LEU A 26 53.21 27.94 -36.14
N SER A 27 54.07 28.90 -35.77
CA SER A 27 54.45 29.16 -34.37
C SER A 27 53.52 30.16 -33.68
N ASN A 28 53.01 31.18 -34.40
CA ASN A 28 52.05 32.14 -33.84
C ASN A 28 50.62 31.59 -33.75
N SER A 29 50.21 30.69 -34.66
CA SER A 29 48.88 30.06 -34.62
C SER A 29 48.74 29.04 -33.49
N ARG A 30 49.80 28.31 -33.12
CA ARG A 30 49.80 27.44 -31.92
C ARG A 30 49.69 28.23 -30.61
N GLY A 31 50.30 29.41 -30.52
CA GLY A 31 50.15 30.30 -29.37
C GLY A 31 48.73 30.85 -29.23
N ILE A 32 48.11 31.25 -30.33
CA ILE A 32 46.73 31.77 -30.36
C ILE A 32 45.72 30.64 -30.14
N ILE A 33 45.88 29.46 -30.75
CA ILE A 33 45.00 28.31 -30.56
C ILE A 33 45.13 27.74 -29.14
N ASN A 34 46.34 27.65 -28.57
CA ASN A 34 46.49 27.26 -27.16
C ASN A 34 45.95 28.33 -26.20
N ALA A 35 46.08 29.63 -26.51
CA ALA A 35 45.44 30.68 -25.72
C ALA A 35 43.90 30.65 -25.86
N HIS A 36 43.37 30.33 -27.04
CA HIS A 36 41.92 30.23 -27.28
C HIS A 36 41.32 28.96 -26.67
N LEU A 37 42.03 27.83 -26.71
CA LEU A 37 41.66 26.57 -26.05
C LEU A 37 41.82 26.66 -24.53
N LYS A 38 42.83 27.38 -24.02
CA LYS A 38 42.98 27.65 -22.59
C LYS A 38 41.96 28.66 -22.07
N LYS A 39 41.55 29.63 -22.91
CA LYS A 39 40.45 30.57 -22.62
C LYS A 39 39.08 29.88 -22.69
N MET A 40 38.86 28.97 -23.64
CA MET A 40 37.66 28.12 -23.70
C MET A 40 37.60 27.10 -22.54
N SER A 41 38.74 26.52 -22.15
CA SER A 41 38.84 25.60 -20.99
C SER A 41 38.64 26.30 -19.64
N ASN A 42 38.97 27.59 -19.52
CA ASN A 42 38.74 28.36 -18.28
C ASN A 42 37.28 28.82 -18.14
N ASP A 43 36.60 29.17 -19.23
CA ASP A 43 35.16 29.55 -19.20
C ASP A 43 34.23 28.32 -19.00
N THR A 44 34.69 27.09 -19.24
CA THR A 44 33.89 25.86 -19.02
C THR A 44 33.96 25.28 -17.61
N LEU A 45 34.87 25.77 -16.75
CA LEU A 45 35.07 25.28 -15.39
C LEU A 45 34.81 26.34 -14.31
N SER A 46 34.54 27.58 -14.71
CA SER A 46 34.37 28.70 -13.77
C SER A 46 32.90 29.08 -13.64
N ALA A 47 32.42 29.21 -12.40
CA ALA A 47 31.12 29.80 -12.15
C ALA A 47 31.20 31.31 -12.38
N CYS A 48 30.33 31.86 -13.23
CA CYS A 48 30.36 33.27 -13.63
C CYS A 48 29.12 34.02 -13.13
N PHE A 49 29.35 35.24 -12.65
CA PHE A 49 28.35 36.13 -12.07
C PHE A 49 28.16 37.35 -12.95
N TYR A 50 26.91 37.79 -13.10
CA TYR A 50 26.49 38.73 -14.14
C TYR A 50 25.66 39.87 -13.54
N GLN A 51 25.79 41.07 -14.11
CA GLN A 51 25.07 42.26 -13.62
C GLN A 51 23.68 42.43 -14.24
N GLU A 52 23.36 41.64 -15.25
CA GLU A 52 22.07 41.62 -15.94
C GLU A 52 21.54 40.17 -16.00
N ASP A 53 20.27 40.01 -16.35
CA ASP A 53 19.66 38.68 -16.47
C ASP A 53 20.19 37.94 -17.71
N PHE A 54 19.85 36.65 -17.84
CA PHE A 54 20.24 35.80 -18.98
C PHE A 54 21.75 35.76 -19.25
N PHE A 55 22.56 35.92 -18.20
CA PHE A 55 24.02 35.86 -18.25
C PHE A 55 24.65 36.98 -19.11
N GLU A 56 24.03 38.16 -19.09
CA GLU A 56 24.56 39.36 -19.76
C GLU A 56 25.42 40.22 -18.80
N LYS A 57 26.40 40.94 -19.35
CA LYS A 57 27.30 41.83 -18.59
C LYS A 57 28.03 41.14 -17.43
N LYS A 58 28.98 40.26 -17.79
CA LYS A 58 29.83 39.49 -16.86
C LYS A 58 30.54 40.41 -15.85
N ALA A 59 30.34 40.16 -14.56
CA ALA A 59 31.02 40.86 -13.47
C ALA A 59 32.36 40.19 -13.12
N PHE A 60 32.32 38.91 -12.71
CA PHE A 60 33.49 38.11 -12.36
C PHE A 60 33.19 36.61 -12.51
N CYS A 61 34.23 35.78 -12.47
CA CYS A 61 34.08 34.31 -12.40
C CYS A 61 34.99 33.72 -11.33
N LEU A 62 34.57 32.60 -10.75
CA LEU A 62 35.31 31.83 -9.75
C LEU A 62 35.60 30.44 -10.31
N THR A 63 36.88 30.08 -10.41
CA THR A 63 37.32 28.73 -10.77
C THR A 63 37.52 27.93 -9.49
N PRO A 64 36.91 26.75 -9.31
CA PRO A 64 37.14 25.94 -8.11
C PRO A 64 38.63 25.59 -7.87
N PRO A 65 39.10 25.58 -6.61
CA PRO A 65 38.48 26.17 -5.42
C PRO A 65 38.83 27.67 -5.29
N MET A 66 37.84 28.55 -5.45
CA MET A 66 38.01 30.00 -5.26
C MET A 66 36.90 30.58 -4.39
N MET A 67 37.18 31.69 -3.72
CA MET A 67 36.21 32.41 -2.89
C MET A 67 36.35 33.92 -3.04
N ILE A 68 35.25 34.62 -2.76
CA ILE A 68 35.18 36.08 -2.63
C ILE A 68 34.47 36.41 -1.31
N ASP A 69 35.03 37.35 -0.56
CA ASP A 69 34.55 37.75 0.77
C ASP A 69 34.22 39.25 0.81
N PHE A 70 32.97 39.59 0.57
CA PHE A 70 32.48 40.97 0.44
C PHE A 70 32.60 41.81 1.72
N THR A 71 33.04 41.22 2.84
CA THR A 71 33.31 41.97 4.07
C THR A 71 34.68 42.66 4.08
N LEU A 72 35.58 42.30 3.17
CA LEU A 72 36.93 42.86 3.08
C LEU A 72 36.96 44.08 2.14
N GLU A 73 37.57 45.20 2.60
CA GLU A 73 37.56 46.53 1.94
C GLU A 73 38.23 46.62 0.55
N ASN A 74 38.70 45.51 -0.05
CA ASN A 74 39.49 45.51 -1.30
C ASN A 74 39.00 44.53 -2.39
N ASN A 75 37.74 44.08 -2.36
CA ASN A 75 37.26 43.15 -3.39
C ASN A 75 36.80 43.84 -4.69
N ILE A 76 37.61 43.71 -5.74
CA ILE A 76 37.32 43.68 -7.20
C ILE A 76 36.43 44.81 -7.79
N GLY A 77 35.98 45.79 -7.01
CA GLY A 77 35.06 46.84 -7.48
C GLY A 77 33.65 46.36 -7.80
N VAL A 78 33.24 45.16 -7.36
CA VAL A 78 31.91 44.59 -7.59
C VAL A 78 31.18 44.44 -6.26
N ARG A 79 29.97 45.00 -6.14
CA ARG A 79 29.13 44.81 -4.96
C ARG A 79 28.32 43.54 -5.14
N ALA A 80 28.08 42.79 -4.05
CA ALA A 80 27.29 41.57 -4.14
C ALA A 80 25.85 41.82 -4.64
N ASN A 81 25.29 42.99 -4.33
CA ASN A 81 23.97 43.43 -4.78
C ASN A 81 23.90 43.72 -6.29
N ASP A 82 25.04 43.82 -6.98
CA ASP A 82 25.07 44.04 -8.42
C ASP A 82 24.86 42.73 -9.20
N ILE A 83 24.90 41.57 -8.53
CA ILE A 83 24.69 40.27 -9.16
C ILE A 83 23.19 40.09 -9.45
N GLN A 84 22.86 39.76 -10.69
CA GLN A 84 21.50 39.47 -11.14
C GLN A 84 21.37 38.03 -11.64
N SER A 85 22.35 37.47 -12.36
CA SER A 85 22.29 36.07 -12.80
C SER A 85 23.63 35.35 -12.62
N ILE A 86 23.58 34.01 -12.54
CA ILE A 86 24.74 33.16 -12.25
C ILE A 86 24.74 31.96 -13.18
N ARG A 87 25.85 31.78 -13.91
CA ARG A 87 26.10 30.59 -14.72
C ARG A 87 27.02 29.63 -13.99
N ILE A 88 26.56 28.39 -13.77
CA ILE A 88 27.28 27.34 -13.05
C ILE A 88 27.56 26.18 -14.00
N PRO A 89 28.84 25.82 -14.24
CA PRO A 89 29.21 24.64 -15.02
C PRO A 89 28.82 23.32 -14.34
N GLU A 90 28.67 22.25 -15.13
CA GLU A 90 28.22 20.93 -14.65
C GLU A 90 29.03 20.38 -13.47
N ASN A 91 30.35 20.59 -13.44
CA ASN A 91 31.27 20.05 -12.42
C ASN A 91 31.55 21.01 -11.26
N THR A 92 30.84 22.14 -11.18
CA THR A 92 31.05 23.18 -10.16
C THR A 92 29.80 23.36 -9.31
N GLN A 93 29.99 23.61 -8.02
CA GLN A 93 28.92 24.10 -7.13
C GLN A 93 29.35 25.41 -6.48
N VAL A 94 28.38 26.27 -6.16
CA VAL A 94 28.61 27.58 -5.56
C VAL A 94 27.86 27.67 -4.25
N THR A 95 28.56 27.92 -3.13
CA THR A 95 27.93 28.20 -1.84
C THR A 95 27.94 29.70 -1.59
N VAL A 96 26.77 30.26 -1.29
CA VAL A 96 26.54 31.67 -0.99
C VAL A 96 26.22 31.82 0.49
N TYR A 97 26.89 32.75 1.17
CA TYR A 97 26.72 33.03 2.60
C TYR A 97 26.09 34.39 2.83
N GLN A 98 25.11 34.44 3.72
CA GLN A 98 24.39 35.63 4.16
C GLN A 98 24.45 35.70 5.70
N GLY A 99 25.56 36.22 6.23
CA GLY A 99 25.85 36.12 7.65
C GLY A 99 26.10 34.66 8.04
N GLU A 100 25.31 34.14 8.98
CA GLU A 100 25.38 32.75 9.45
C GLU A 100 24.61 31.76 8.55
N ASN A 101 23.74 32.27 7.68
CA ASN A 101 22.96 31.45 6.76
C ASN A 101 23.73 31.19 5.47
N PHE A 102 23.47 30.04 4.83
CA PHE A 102 24.04 29.73 3.52
C PHE A 102 23.10 28.87 2.70
N PHE A 103 23.30 28.90 1.39
CA PHE A 103 22.69 27.97 0.44
C PHE A 103 23.70 27.61 -0.65
N THR A 104 23.49 26.47 -1.31
CA THR A 104 24.37 25.98 -2.37
C THR A 104 23.60 25.84 -3.68
N LEU A 105 24.19 26.39 -4.74
CA LEU A 105 23.71 26.37 -6.10
C LEU A 105 24.48 25.30 -6.88
N THR A 106 23.75 24.43 -7.58
CA THR A 106 24.33 23.38 -8.43
C THR A 106 24.10 23.63 -9.92
N ASP A 107 23.22 24.57 -10.25
CA ASP A 107 22.75 24.86 -11.61
C ASP A 107 22.63 26.37 -11.83
N ASN A 108 22.36 26.77 -13.08
CA ASN A 108 22.23 28.18 -13.43
C ASN A 108 21.06 28.84 -12.69
N VAL A 109 21.23 30.12 -12.37
CA VAL A 109 20.23 30.95 -11.66
C VAL A 109 19.96 32.22 -12.45
N LEU A 110 18.69 32.48 -12.75
CA LEU A 110 18.21 33.70 -13.40
C LEU A 110 17.85 34.78 -12.36
N GLN A 111 17.58 35.99 -12.84
CA GLN A 111 17.31 37.16 -12.00
C GLN A 111 16.20 36.95 -10.97
N ASP A 112 15.05 36.43 -11.38
CA ASP A 112 13.91 36.27 -10.47
C ASP A 112 14.22 35.24 -9.37
N GLY A 113 14.85 34.12 -9.73
CA GLY A 113 15.30 33.12 -8.77
C GLY A 113 16.35 33.68 -7.80
N TRP A 114 17.31 34.46 -8.32
CA TRP A 114 18.34 35.08 -7.48
C TRP A 114 17.79 36.10 -6.49
N LYS A 115 16.82 36.93 -6.91
CA LYS A 115 16.15 37.89 -6.02
C LYS A 115 15.45 37.19 -4.86
N ARG A 116 14.66 36.15 -5.14
CA ARG A 116 13.95 35.37 -4.11
C ARG A 116 14.88 34.76 -3.06
N LEU A 117 16.09 34.35 -3.47
CA LEU A 117 17.10 33.79 -2.55
C LEU A 117 17.83 34.87 -1.72
N THR A 118 17.80 36.13 -2.13
CA THR A 118 18.69 37.18 -1.59
C THR A 118 18.00 38.40 -0.97
N GLU A 119 16.67 38.44 -0.97
CA GLU A 119 15.85 39.61 -0.60
C GLU A 119 15.97 40.10 0.86
N THR A 120 16.55 39.34 1.80
CA THR A 120 16.48 39.67 3.24
C THR A 120 17.81 39.91 3.95
N ASN A 121 18.96 39.51 3.42
CA ASN A 121 20.27 39.72 4.06
C ASN A 121 21.39 39.88 3.04
N GLY A 122 22.28 40.85 3.27
CA GLY A 122 23.42 41.12 2.38
C GLY A 122 24.34 39.90 2.25
N ILE A 123 24.71 39.57 1.02
CA ILE A 123 25.66 38.48 0.75
C ILE A 123 27.03 38.88 1.30
N THR A 124 27.57 38.01 2.14
CA THR A 124 28.85 38.21 2.83
C THR A 124 29.99 37.51 2.10
N LYS A 125 29.76 36.31 1.58
CA LYS A 125 30.81 35.48 0.99
C LYS A 125 30.24 34.53 -0.05
N ILE A 126 31.01 34.26 -1.11
CA ILE A 126 30.70 33.24 -2.12
C ILE A 126 31.91 32.34 -2.30
N ILE A 127 31.69 31.02 -2.37
CA ILE A 127 32.72 30.00 -2.56
C ILE A 127 32.33 29.10 -3.73
N ALA A 128 33.23 28.88 -4.68
CA ALA A 128 33.09 27.89 -5.74
C ALA A 128 33.97 26.66 -5.43
N THR A 129 33.40 25.46 -5.52
CA THR A 129 34.08 24.19 -5.29
C THR A 129 33.72 23.16 -6.36
N ASP A 130 34.55 22.16 -6.57
CA ASP A 130 34.23 21.02 -7.44
C ASP A 130 33.07 20.21 -6.87
N LYS A 131 32.20 19.69 -7.74
CA LYS A 131 31.13 18.76 -7.32
C LYS A 131 31.72 17.44 -6.86
N LYS A 132 31.15 16.89 -5.79
CA LYS A 132 31.39 15.52 -5.31
C LYS A 132 30.32 14.59 -5.89
N PRO A 133 30.48 13.26 -5.79
CA PRO A 133 29.45 12.31 -6.25
C PRO A 133 28.04 12.60 -5.67
N LEU A 134 27.94 12.95 -4.39
CA LEU A 134 26.78 13.66 -3.87
C LEU A 134 27.12 15.15 -3.81
N ASP A 135 26.60 15.91 -4.78
CA ASP A 135 26.72 17.36 -4.81
C ASP A 135 25.65 17.98 -3.92
N CYS A 136 26.00 18.98 -3.09
CA CYS A 136 25.12 19.58 -2.08
C CYS A 136 24.19 18.62 -1.29
N ASP A 137 24.42 18.49 0.01
CA ASP A 137 23.58 17.67 0.90
C ASP A 137 22.71 18.48 1.87
N THR A 138 22.87 19.80 1.88
CA THR A 138 22.25 20.71 2.84
C THR A 138 21.97 22.06 2.19
N GLN A 139 20.74 22.57 2.32
CA GLN A 139 20.32 23.87 1.78
C GLN A 139 20.65 24.01 0.28
N CYS A 140 20.20 23.04 -0.50
CA CYS A 140 20.46 22.93 -1.92
C CYS A 140 19.34 23.59 -2.72
N ILE A 141 19.72 24.49 -3.62
CA ILE A 141 18.76 25.18 -4.47
C ILE A 141 18.66 24.46 -5.80
N ILE A 142 17.43 24.06 -6.15
CA ILE A 142 17.10 23.40 -7.41
C ILE A 142 16.29 24.40 -8.23
N THR A 143 16.90 24.94 -9.28
CA THR A 143 16.20 25.84 -10.22
C THR A 143 15.45 25.05 -11.28
N GLN A 144 16.08 24.02 -11.87
CA GLN A 144 15.47 23.23 -12.94
C GLN A 144 15.53 21.73 -12.66
N ARG A 145 16.72 21.19 -12.41
CA ARG A 145 16.90 19.75 -12.27
C ARG A 145 18.07 19.41 -11.37
N LYS A 146 17.88 18.46 -10.46
CA LYS A 146 18.96 17.83 -9.70
C LYS A 146 19.00 16.33 -9.96
N ILE A 147 20.20 15.78 -10.13
CA ILE A 147 20.40 14.33 -10.27
C ILE A 147 21.20 13.85 -9.07
N ILE A 148 20.69 12.85 -8.36
CA ILE A 148 21.42 12.14 -7.31
C ILE A 148 21.89 10.81 -7.90
N PRO A 149 23.21 10.61 -8.10
CA PRO A 149 23.74 9.42 -8.76
C PRO A 149 23.83 8.24 -7.77
N VAL A 150 22.68 7.61 -7.50
CA VAL A 150 22.52 6.56 -6.48
C VAL A 150 23.51 5.41 -6.71
N SER A 151 23.68 4.92 -7.94
CA SER A 151 24.63 3.83 -8.25
C SER A 151 26.11 4.23 -8.20
N THR A 152 26.44 5.53 -8.28
CA THR A 152 27.82 5.99 -8.04
C THR A 152 28.13 5.99 -6.54
N ILE A 153 27.14 6.32 -5.70
CA ILE A 153 27.29 6.35 -4.23
C ILE A 153 27.24 4.93 -3.65
N PHE A 154 26.35 4.08 -4.18
CA PHE A 154 26.24 2.67 -3.87
C PHE A 154 26.74 1.84 -5.06
N PRO A 155 28.06 1.70 -5.25
CA PRO A 155 28.61 0.96 -6.37
C PRO A 155 28.07 -0.48 -6.39
N VAL A 156 27.82 -0.98 -7.60
CA VAL A 156 27.39 -2.36 -7.83
C VAL A 156 28.57 -3.29 -7.53
N ASP A 157 28.66 -3.79 -6.30
CA ASP A 157 29.70 -4.74 -5.92
C ASP A 157 29.21 -6.18 -6.19
N ILE A 158 29.95 -6.91 -7.02
CA ILE A 158 29.55 -8.23 -7.53
C ILE A 158 29.76 -9.31 -6.46
N ASN A 159 30.59 -9.05 -5.43
CA ASN A 159 31.09 -10.13 -4.58
C ASN A 159 30.72 -10.10 -3.09
N HIS A 160 30.54 -8.98 -2.39
CA HIS A 160 30.24 -9.00 -0.94
C HIS A 160 29.19 -7.93 -0.60
N ASP A 161 28.21 -8.26 0.24
CA ASP A 161 27.11 -7.42 0.79
C ASP A 161 25.78 -7.33 0.00
N GLN A 162 25.26 -8.45 -0.52
CA GLN A 162 23.88 -8.55 -1.02
C GLN A 162 22.78 -8.49 0.07
N GLN A 163 23.13 -8.33 1.36
CA GLN A 163 22.22 -8.41 2.51
C GLN A 163 22.01 -7.06 3.24
N GLN A 164 22.07 -5.94 2.53
CA GLN A 164 21.83 -4.62 3.13
C GLN A 164 20.71 -3.88 2.41
N GLU A 165 19.75 -3.39 3.20
CA GLU A 165 18.74 -2.43 2.74
C GLU A 165 19.41 -1.06 2.58
N ARG A 166 19.08 -0.36 1.50
CA ARG A 166 19.61 0.96 1.19
C ARG A 166 18.49 1.97 1.30
N SER A 167 18.81 3.18 1.75
CA SER A 167 17.82 4.24 1.90
C SER A 167 18.33 5.61 1.46
N LEU A 168 17.40 6.44 0.98
CA LEU A 168 17.60 7.82 0.56
C LEU A 168 16.52 8.70 1.20
N LEU A 169 16.94 9.64 2.04
CA LEU A 169 16.09 10.69 2.61
C LEU A 169 16.27 11.99 1.83
N LEU A 170 15.16 12.55 1.38
CA LEU A 170 15.05 13.90 0.81
C LEU A 170 14.15 14.74 1.71
N SER A 171 14.53 15.98 2.02
CA SER A 171 13.70 16.89 2.80
C SER A 171 13.63 18.26 2.13
N PHE A 172 12.43 18.65 1.74
CA PHE A 172 12.13 19.91 1.07
C PHE A 172 11.49 20.89 2.04
N GLU A 173 11.81 22.17 1.87
CA GLU A 173 10.98 23.25 2.39
C GLU A 173 9.70 23.32 1.56
N ARG A 174 8.55 23.58 2.20
CA ARG A 174 7.31 23.77 1.45
C ARG A 174 7.46 24.98 0.54
N SER A 175 7.19 24.78 -0.74
CA SER A 175 7.04 25.83 -1.74
C SER A 175 5.65 25.74 -2.37
N ASP A 176 5.22 26.84 -2.99
CA ASP A 176 4.04 26.87 -3.86
C ASP A 176 4.37 26.37 -5.28
N ASN A 177 5.56 25.81 -5.50
CA ASN A 177 6.01 25.33 -6.80
C ASN A 177 5.77 23.84 -6.93
N SER A 178 5.41 23.41 -8.14
CA SER A 178 5.25 22.01 -8.46
C SER A 178 6.62 21.38 -8.75
N PHE A 179 6.84 20.16 -8.29
CA PHE A 179 8.07 19.43 -8.57
C PHE A 179 7.85 17.92 -8.62
N ASP A 180 8.70 17.25 -9.38
CA ASP A 180 8.68 15.81 -9.58
C ASP A 180 9.95 15.17 -9.01
N ILE A 181 9.80 13.98 -8.44
CA ILE A 181 10.87 13.08 -8.03
C ILE A 181 10.70 11.77 -8.79
N THR A 182 11.64 11.48 -9.68
CA THR A 182 11.66 10.26 -10.48
C THR A 182 12.78 9.34 -10.00
N PHE A 183 12.40 8.17 -9.48
CA PHE A 183 13.32 7.09 -9.11
C PHE A 183 13.42 6.12 -10.30
N ASN A 184 14.25 6.44 -11.30
CA ASN A 184 14.34 5.69 -12.57
C ASN A 184 12.92 5.41 -13.14
N ASN A 185 12.66 4.23 -13.70
CA ASN A 185 11.32 3.79 -14.13
C ASN A 185 10.59 3.02 -13.00
N LEU A 186 11.00 3.20 -11.74
CA LEU A 186 10.47 2.44 -10.61
C LEU A 186 9.43 3.20 -9.82
N MET A 187 9.50 4.52 -9.67
CA MET A 187 8.48 5.27 -8.94
C MET A 187 8.59 6.76 -9.27
N ASP A 188 7.46 7.38 -9.57
CA ASP A 188 7.35 8.83 -9.71
C ASP A 188 6.55 9.42 -8.56
N VAL A 189 6.98 10.57 -8.08
CA VAL A 189 6.29 11.35 -7.06
C VAL A 189 6.17 12.79 -7.54
N THR A 190 4.95 13.28 -7.68
CA THR A 190 4.64 14.66 -8.03
C THR A 190 4.10 15.37 -6.81
N VAL A 191 4.59 16.58 -6.54
CA VAL A 191 4.02 17.49 -5.55
C VAL A 191 3.48 18.69 -6.30
N ASP A 192 2.17 18.89 -6.27
CA ASP A 192 1.50 19.97 -6.98
C ASP A 192 0.24 20.43 -6.22
N ASP A 193 0.01 21.74 -6.16
CA ASP A 193 -1.18 22.37 -5.55
C ASP A 193 -1.63 21.78 -4.19
N GLY A 194 -0.68 21.50 -3.29
CA GLY A 194 -1.00 20.92 -1.99
C GLY A 194 -1.42 19.44 -2.04
N ILE A 195 -1.13 18.73 -3.12
CA ILE A 195 -1.33 17.30 -3.31
C ILE A 195 0.03 16.63 -3.54
N ILE A 196 0.22 15.44 -2.95
CA ILE A 196 1.30 14.52 -3.30
C ILE A 196 0.67 13.37 -4.06
N SER A 197 1.09 13.19 -5.30
CA SER A 197 0.70 12.10 -6.18
C SER A 197 1.85 11.12 -6.34
N ILE A 198 1.63 9.85 -6.03
CA ILE A 198 2.63 8.78 -6.12
C ILE A 198 2.17 7.83 -7.21
N LEU A 199 3.01 7.63 -8.22
CA LEU A 199 2.75 6.76 -9.35
C LEU A 199 3.75 5.59 -9.37
N PRO A 200 3.34 4.42 -8.87
CA PRO A 200 4.08 3.18 -9.08
C PRO A 200 3.88 2.66 -10.52
N PRO A 201 4.83 1.88 -11.06
CA PRO A 201 4.74 1.30 -12.38
C PRO A 201 3.55 0.34 -12.45
N ASN A 202 2.81 0.41 -13.55
CA ASN A 202 1.67 -0.46 -13.83
C ASN A 202 0.60 -0.48 -12.70
N SER A 203 0.54 0.58 -11.89
CA SER A 203 -0.37 0.72 -10.75
C SER A 203 -1.10 2.06 -10.87
N PRO A 204 -2.33 2.17 -10.32
CA PRO A 204 -3.01 3.46 -10.26
C PRO A 204 -2.23 4.46 -9.40
N GLN A 205 -2.41 5.74 -9.72
CA GLN A 205 -1.89 6.85 -8.93
C GLN A 205 -2.50 6.86 -7.52
N ILE A 206 -1.69 7.25 -6.54
CA ILE A 206 -2.10 7.36 -5.13
C ILE A 206 -1.92 8.82 -4.70
N ASP A 207 -3.02 9.46 -4.34
CA ASP A 207 -3.03 10.89 -3.99
C ASP A 207 -3.21 11.11 -2.48
N PHE A 208 -2.46 12.10 -1.98
CA PHE A 208 -2.59 12.58 -0.61
C PHE A 208 -2.67 14.10 -0.57
N SER A 209 -3.62 14.63 0.21
CA SER A 209 -3.70 16.06 0.47
C SER A 209 -2.73 16.48 1.58
N LEU A 210 -1.91 17.50 1.31
CA LEU A 210 -1.02 18.12 2.27
C LEU A 210 -1.78 18.99 3.27
N HIS A 211 -1.33 19.00 4.52
CA HIS A 211 -1.84 19.90 5.54
C HIS A 211 -1.39 21.34 5.23
N GLN A 212 -2.28 22.32 5.40
CA GLN A 212 -1.99 23.73 5.09
C GLN A 212 -0.84 24.31 5.91
N GLU A 213 -0.65 23.85 7.15
CA GLU A 213 0.39 24.34 8.08
C GLU A 213 1.77 23.70 7.84
N THR A 214 1.87 22.73 6.93
CA THR A 214 3.11 21.99 6.70
C THR A 214 4.22 22.92 6.26
N THR A 215 5.35 22.87 6.95
CA THR A 215 6.53 23.69 6.64
C THR A 215 7.56 22.92 5.82
N HIS A 216 7.62 21.60 5.98
CA HIS A 216 8.56 20.73 5.28
C HIS A 216 7.90 19.40 4.92
N ILE A 217 8.31 18.89 3.76
CA ILE A 217 7.89 17.58 3.24
C ILE A 217 9.15 16.75 3.08
N SER A 218 9.18 15.56 3.67
CA SER A 218 10.33 14.66 3.54
C SER A 218 9.91 13.32 2.96
N PHE A 219 10.71 12.81 2.02
CA PHE A 219 10.53 11.51 1.35
C PHE A 219 11.65 10.57 1.75
N LEU A 220 11.31 9.34 2.12
CA LEU A 220 12.25 8.28 2.46
C LEU A 220 12.01 7.11 1.53
N PHE A 221 12.91 6.96 0.55
CA PHE A 221 12.99 5.79 -0.31
C PHE A 221 13.85 4.74 0.39
N SER A 222 13.39 3.49 0.45
CA SER A 222 14.17 2.35 0.94
C SER A 222 13.99 1.16 0.02
N TRP A 223 15.09 0.50 -0.34
CA TRP A 223 15.05 -0.62 -1.26
C TRP A 223 15.99 -1.76 -0.86
N TYR A 224 15.54 -2.97 -1.14
CA TYR A 224 16.27 -4.20 -0.88
C TYR A 224 15.91 -5.28 -1.89
N GLU A 225 16.91 -5.89 -2.51
CA GLU A 225 16.75 -6.82 -3.63
C GLU A 225 15.81 -6.27 -4.71
N LYS A 226 14.55 -6.74 -4.74
CA LYS A 226 13.51 -6.38 -5.70
C LYS A 226 12.48 -5.41 -5.13
N GLU A 227 12.48 -5.17 -3.83
CA GLU A 227 11.46 -4.35 -3.16
C GLU A 227 11.91 -2.90 -3.09
N LEU A 228 11.04 -1.97 -3.52
CA LEU A 228 11.17 -0.54 -3.30
C LEU A 228 10.03 -0.08 -2.41
N SER A 229 10.33 0.77 -1.45
CA SER A 229 9.36 1.35 -0.53
C SER A 229 9.57 2.85 -0.37
N LEU A 230 8.47 3.56 -0.15
CA LEU A 230 8.41 4.99 0.06
C LEU A 230 7.56 5.29 1.30
N TYR A 231 8.07 6.21 2.11
CA TYR A 231 7.30 6.96 3.10
C TYR A 231 7.45 8.45 2.78
N TYR A 232 6.39 9.22 2.98
CA TYR A 232 6.52 10.66 3.14
C TYR A 232 6.03 11.10 4.51
N LEU A 233 6.60 12.20 4.99
CA LEU A 233 6.17 12.83 6.22
C LEU A 233 6.05 14.34 6.04
N GLU A 234 5.17 14.92 6.86
CA GLU A 234 4.96 16.35 6.97
C GLU A 234 5.43 16.82 8.34
N THR A 235 6.20 17.90 8.38
CA THR A 235 6.55 18.55 9.65
C THR A 235 6.19 20.03 9.70
N VAL A 236 5.88 20.48 10.91
CA VAL A 236 5.65 21.90 11.24
C VAL A 236 6.72 22.28 12.27
N ASN A 237 7.70 23.10 11.87
CA ASN A 237 8.80 23.52 12.74
C ASN A 237 9.54 22.34 13.44
N GLY A 238 9.72 21.24 12.71
CA GLY A 238 10.37 20.01 13.20
C GLY A 238 9.44 19.07 13.98
N GLU A 239 8.18 19.42 14.24
CA GLU A 239 7.20 18.49 14.82
C GLU A 239 6.53 17.65 13.75
N LEU A 240 6.47 16.34 13.95
CA LEU A 240 5.79 15.42 13.04
C LEU A 240 4.28 15.69 13.06
N ARG A 241 3.73 16.06 11.91
CA ARG A 241 2.28 16.30 11.75
C ARG A 241 1.58 15.10 11.14
N TYR A 242 2.19 14.51 10.11
CA TYR A 242 1.63 13.39 9.39
C TYR A 242 2.76 12.47 8.91
N LEU A 243 2.47 11.16 8.88
CA LEU A 243 3.31 10.12 8.31
C LEU A 243 2.43 9.25 7.42
N SER A 244 2.83 9.10 6.16
CA SER A 244 2.12 8.25 5.21
C SER A 244 2.20 6.78 5.60
N PRO A 245 1.27 5.93 5.11
CA PRO A 245 1.54 4.50 5.05
C PRO A 245 2.82 4.21 4.26
N MET A 246 3.42 3.06 4.52
CA MET A 246 4.48 2.52 3.67
C MET A 246 3.89 2.16 2.31
N ILE A 247 4.34 2.81 1.24
CA ILE A 247 3.95 2.46 -0.12
C ILE A 247 5.06 1.61 -0.69
N SER A 248 4.77 0.36 -1.03
CA SER A 248 5.78 -0.60 -1.47
C SER A 248 5.38 -1.30 -2.76
N MET A 249 6.39 -1.62 -3.56
CA MET A 249 6.26 -2.40 -4.78
C MET A 249 7.39 -3.41 -4.92
N GLN A 250 7.19 -4.37 -5.81
CA GLN A 250 8.20 -5.33 -6.21
C GLN A 250 8.54 -5.14 -7.70
N SER A 251 9.84 -5.02 -7.99
CA SER A 251 10.39 -4.99 -9.34
C SER A 251 10.62 -6.42 -9.88
N ASP A 252 10.54 -6.58 -11.19
CA ASP A 252 10.87 -7.84 -11.87
C ASP A 252 12.36 -8.22 -11.71
N TYR A 253 13.22 -7.22 -11.57
CA TYR A 253 14.67 -7.35 -11.48
C TYR A 253 15.21 -6.83 -10.13
N PRO A 254 16.37 -7.34 -9.66
CA PRO A 254 17.02 -6.81 -8.47
C PRO A 254 17.47 -5.36 -8.68
N ILE A 255 16.85 -4.44 -7.94
CA ILE A 255 17.11 -3.00 -7.95
C ILE A 255 18.59 -2.71 -7.67
N ASN A 256 19.20 -3.45 -6.74
CA ASN A 256 20.61 -3.25 -6.37
C ASN A 256 21.63 -3.55 -7.47
N GLN A 257 21.22 -4.16 -8.59
CA GLN A 257 22.09 -4.53 -9.71
C GLN A 257 21.96 -3.60 -10.92
N GLU A 258 21.05 -2.62 -10.88
CA GLU A 258 20.82 -1.67 -11.97
C GLU A 258 21.56 -0.34 -11.76
N GLU A 259 21.76 0.39 -12.85
CA GLU A 259 22.21 1.78 -12.80
C GLU A 259 21.03 2.69 -12.43
N ILE A 260 21.04 3.18 -11.20
CA ILE A 260 19.98 3.98 -10.59
C ILE A 260 20.46 5.41 -10.43
N ASN A 261 19.64 6.32 -10.97
CA ASN A 261 19.71 7.74 -10.69
C ASN A 261 18.34 8.20 -10.18
N LEU A 262 18.35 9.07 -9.19
CA LEU A 262 17.13 9.78 -8.79
C LEU A 262 17.20 11.19 -9.38
N ALA A 263 16.16 11.58 -10.11
CA ALA A 263 16.04 12.92 -10.68
C ALA A 263 14.97 13.71 -9.94
N ILE A 264 15.26 14.97 -9.66
CA ILE A 264 14.30 15.94 -9.11
C ILE A 264 14.14 17.03 -10.17
N PHE A 265 12.91 17.29 -10.60
CA PHE A 265 12.59 18.30 -11.60
C PHE A 265 11.72 19.39 -10.97
N ASN A 266 12.13 20.63 -11.13
CA ASN A 266 11.40 21.81 -10.65
C ASN A 266 10.67 22.45 -11.82
N SER A 267 9.35 22.67 -11.70
CA SER A 267 8.52 23.10 -12.83
C SER A 267 8.68 24.57 -13.21
N ASP A 268 9.05 25.43 -12.26
CA ASP A 268 9.29 26.87 -12.49
C ASP A 268 10.67 27.30 -11.99
N ASP A 269 11.57 27.63 -12.91
CA ASP A 269 12.95 28.06 -12.61
C ASP A 269 13.07 29.46 -12.02
N ARG A 270 11.99 30.24 -12.05
CA ARG A 270 11.86 31.54 -11.37
C ARG A 270 11.51 31.35 -9.89
N GLN A 271 11.10 30.15 -9.49
CA GLN A 271 10.77 29.79 -8.11
C GLN A 271 11.65 28.62 -7.66
N PRO A 272 12.88 28.89 -7.21
CA PRO A 272 13.80 27.83 -6.85
C PRO A 272 13.26 26.98 -5.70
N LEU A 273 13.39 25.67 -5.84
CA LEU A 273 13.04 24.70 -4.80
C LEU A 273 14.19 24.52 -3.82
N THR A 274 13.91 24.58 -2.52
CA THR A 274 14.92 24.38 -1.47
C THR A 274 14.88 22.95 -0.95
N LEU A 275 15.87 22.15 -1.35
CA LEU A 275 16.16 20.82 -0.80
C LEU A 275 17.07 20.98 0.41
N GLN A 276 16.48 21.00 1.59
CA GLN A 276 17.19 21.24 2.85
C GLN A 276 18.11 20.11 3.26
N LYS A 277 17.77 18.87 2.93
CA LYS A 277 18.56 17.71 3.33
C LYS A 277 18.54 16.57 2.33
N VAL A 278 19.71 15.98 2.11
CA VAL A 278 19.89 14.69 1.43
C VAL A 278 20.77 13.78 2.28
N LEU A 279 20.29 12.57 2.57
CA LEU A 279 21.07 11.54 3.26
C LEU A 279 20.90 10.19 2.57
N LEU A 280 21.99 9.46 2.37
CA LEU A 280 22.00 8.10 1.87
C LEU A 280 22.61 7.18 2.92
N ALA A 281 21.97 6.05 3.19
CA ALA A 281 22.39 5.13 4.25
C ALA A 281 22.26 3.67 3.83
N THR A 282 23.00 2.80 4.53
CA THR A 282 22.79 1.35 4.53
C THR A 282 22.27 0.89 5.87
N HIS A 283 21.51 -0.20 5.84
CA HIS A 283 20.89 -0.85 6.99
C HIS A 283 21.05 -2.36 6.91
N ARG A 284 21.16 -3.02 8.06
CA ARG A 284 21.24 -4.47 8.15
C ARG A 284 19.88 -5.09 7.79
N GLU A 285 19.87 -6.15 6.99
CA GLU A 285 18.67 -6.81 6.44
C GLU A 285 17.51 -6.95 7.45
N ALA A 286 16.36 -6.40 7.07
CA ALA A 286 15.12 -6.42 7.84
C ALA A 286 14.33 -7.72 7.61
N HIS A 287 14.93 -8.91 7.79
CA HIS A 287 14.20 -10.14 7.48
C HIS A 287 13.00 -10.42 8.42
N ARG A 288 12.83 -9.68 9.53
CA ARG A 288 11.74 -9.92 10.51
C ARG A 288 11.13 -8.70 11.21
N ASP A 289 11.65 -7.49 11.00
CA ASP A 289 11.27 -6.30 11.79
C ASP A 289 10.25 -5.37 11.12
N LYS A 290 9.73 -5.72 9.92
CA LYS A 290 8.55 -5.05 9.30
C LYS A 290 7.24 -5.28 10.08
N ARG A 291 7.31 -5.82 11.31
CA ARG A 291 6.16 -6.08 12.19
C ARG A 291 5.65 -4.76 12.78
N GLY A 292 4.52 -4.27 12.25
CA GLY A 292 3.56 -3.48 13.02
C GLY A 292 4.04 -2.14 13.58
N ALA A 293 5.07 -1.50 13.01
CA ALA A 293 5.52 -0.17 13.44
C ALA A 293 4.66 0.96 12.84
N ALA A 294 3.34 0.75 12.75
CA ALA A 294 2.39 1.77 12.35
C ALA A 294 2.06 2.66 13.56
N GLY A 295 2.90 3.66 13.77
CA GLY A 295 2.66 4.64 14.83
C GLY A 295 3.88 5.51 15.12
N ILE A 296 3.62 6.68 15.69
CA ILE A 296 4.60 7.69 16.12
C ILE A 296 5.70 7.10 17.04
N THR A 297 5.46 5.92 17.62
CA THR A 297 6.41 5.10 18.41
C THR A 297 7.51 4.41 17.59
N GLY A 298 7.42 4.40 16.26
CA GLY A 298 8.22 3.57 15.35
C GLY A 298 9.60 4.08 14.94
N CYS A 299 10.02 5.27 15.36
CA CYS A 299 11.25 5.91 14.85
C CYS A 299 12.57 5.14 15.05
N PHE A 300 12.58 3.96 15.70
CA PHE A 300 13.76 3.09 15.81
C PHE A 300 13.53 1.59 15.66
N LEU A 301 12.29 1.15 15.38
CA LEU A 301 12.05 -0.29 15.14
C LEU A 301 12.45 -0.69 13.70
N ASN A 302 12.61 0.29 12.80
CA ASN A 302 13.06 0.09 11.43
C ASN A 302 14.32 0.94 11.13
N GLY A 303 15.33 0.36 10.48
CA GLY A 303 16.62 0.99 10.19
C GLY A 303 16.51 2.33 9.44
N PRO A 304 15.77 2.40 8.32
CA PRO A 304 15.56 3.61 7.54
C PRO A 304 14.92 4.77 8.32
N LEU A 305 14.01 4.45 9.26
CA LEU A 305 13.29 5.47 10.05
C LEU A 305 14.20 6.23 11.02
N ALA A 306 15.41 5.73 11.30
CA ALA A 306 16.39 6.46 12.10
C ALA A 306 16.83 7.77 11.43
N LEU A 307 16.77 7.87 10.10
CA LEU A 307 17.06 9.10 9.36
C LEU A 307 16.07 10.23 9.71
N TYR A 308 14.85 9.88 10.16
CA TYR A 308 13.85 10.86 10.55
C TYR A 308 14.19 11.65 11.81
N ASN A 309 15.14 11.19 12.62
CA ASN A 309 15.64 11.97 13.75
C ASN A 309 16.14 13.37 13.31
N VAL A 310 16.67 13.48 12.08
CA VAL A 310 17.20 14.74 11.52
C VAL A 310 16.06 15.71 11.18
N VAL A 311 15.02 15.25 10.48
CA VAL A 311 13.93 16.11 10.01
C VAL A 311 12.90 16.41 11.10
N THR A 312 12.73 15.50 12.07
CA THR A 312 11.89 15.71 13.25
C THR A 312 12.62 16.42 14.39
N GLN A 313 13.88 16.81 14.20
CA GLN A 313 14.72 17.48 15.21
C GLN A 313 14.72 16.77 16.58
N GLY A 314 14.67 15.44 16.58
CA GLY A 314 14.61 14.63 17.80
C GLY A 314 13.26 14.61 18.53
N ARG A 315 12.17 15.09 17.93
CA ARG A 315 10.81 15.16 18.52
C ARG A 315 9.89 13.99 18.18
N CYS A 316 10.41 12.89 17.64
CA CYS A 316 9.62 11.68 17.51
C CYS A 316 9.43 11.00 18.89
N ASN A 317 8.39 10.16 19.09
CA ASN A 317 8.07 9.51 20.39
C ASN A 317 9.13 8.48 20.78
N GLN A 318 10.28 8.96 21.23
CA GLN A 318 11.50 8.20 21.42
C GLN A 318 11.74 7.98 22.91
N VAL A 319 12.02 6.72 23.29
CA VAL A 319 12.56 6.40 24.62
C VAL A 319 14.05 6.78 24.66
N GLU A 320 14.53 7.32 25.79
CA GLU A 320 15.93 7.74 25.97
C GLU A 320 16.93 6.60 25.65
N SER A 321 16.53 5.35 25.87
CA SER A 321 17.30 4.14 25.55
C SER A 321 17.63 3.98 24.05
N ALA A 322 16.91 4.65 23.16
CA ALA A 322 17.19 4.63 21.73
C ALA A 322 18.35 5.55 21.30
N TRP A 323 18.71 6.56 22.11
CA TRP A 323 19.73 7.56 21.77
C TRP A 323 21.10 6.95 21.43
N HIS A 324 21.51 5.90 22.15
CA HIS A 324 22.78 5.23 21.89
C HIS A 324 22.84 4.63 20.47
N ARG A 325 21.73 4.04 20.01
CA ARG A 325 21.65 3.43 18.67
C ARG A 325 21.70 4.49 17.58
N ILE A 326 20.97 5.59 17.75
CA ILE A 326 21.01 6.76 16.86
C ILE A 326 22.45 7.26 16.74
N ASN A 327 23.06 7.59 17.87
CA ASN A 327 24.38 8.19 17.88
C ASN A 327 25.42 7.25 17.24
N THR A 328 25.27 5.94 17.43
CA THR A 328 26.13 4.93 16.80
C THR A 328 25.94 4.89 15.28
N PHE A 329 24.70 4.89 14.79
CA PHE A 329 24.37 4.93 13.36
C PHE A 329 24.96 6.17 12.65
N PHE A 330 24.72 7.37 13.20
CA PHE A 330 25.27 8.61 12.63
C PHE A 330 26.79 8.74 12.81
N SER A 331 27.40 8.03 13.76
CA SER A 331 28.86 7.99 13.91
C SER A 331 29.58 7.11 12.87
N GLY A 332 28.84 6.29 12.11
CA GLY A 332 29.41 5.41 11.08
C GLY A 332 30.29 4.29 11.62
N LYS A 333 30.20 3.97 12.92
CA LYS A 333 31.01 2.92 13.56
C LYS A 333 30.63 1.50 13.14
N ASP A 334 29.42 1.30 12.65
CA ASP A 334 28.93 0.03 12.13
C ASP A 334 28.84 0.09 10.59
N PRO A 335 29.65 -0.68 9.84
CA PRO A 335 29.61 -0.66 8.38
C PRO A 335 28.28 -1.19 7.81
N SER A 336 27.54 -1.99 8.57
CA SER A 336 26.25 -2.56 8.17
C SER A 336 25.06 -1.63 8.45
N ASN A 337 25.27 -0.56 9.21
CA ASN A 337 24.22 0.41 9.54
C ASN A 337 24.82 1.82 9.72
N ARG A 338 24.91 2.57 8.62
CA ARG A 338 25.58 3.88 8.59
C ARG A 338 25.07 4.80 7.48
N ILE A 339 25.34 6.09 7.65
CA ILE A 339 25.26 7.07 6.56
C ILE A 339 26.46 6.86 5.64
N VAL A 340 26.18 6.70 4.35
CA VAL A 340 27.16 6.52 3.27
C VAL A 340 27.44 7.85 2.57
N ALA A 341 26.42 8.69 2.39
CA ALA A 341 26.59 10.03 1.84
C ALA A 341 25.65 11.05 2.48
N GLY A 342 26.09 12.30 2.49
CA GLY A 342 25.44 13.40 3.19
C GLY A 342 25.92 13.54 4.64
N THR A 343 25.82 14.75 5.17
CA THR A 343 26.32 15.13 6.50
C THR A 343 25.16 15.35 7.44
N ALA A 344 25.12 14.70 8.60
CA ALA A 344 24.11 14.99 9.61
C ALA A 344 24.63 14.73 11.00
N LYS A 345 24.13 15.49 11.96
CA LYS A 345 24.30 15.22 13.38
C LYS A 345 22.92 14.90 13.97
N PRO A 346 22.79 13.79 14.70
CA PRO A 346 21.52 13.46 15.30
C PRO A 346 21.20 14.39 16.47
N PHE A 347 19.92 14.57 16.73
CA PHE A 347 19.41 15.34 17.86
C PHE A 347 18.98 14.41 18.99
N LYS A 348 19.32 14.78 20.23
CA LYS A 348 18.86 14.04 21.40
C LYS A 348 17.32 14.01 21.42
N PRO A 349 16.71 12.85 21.72
CA PRO A 349 15.28 12.75 21.92
C PRO A 349 14.77 13.82 22.87
N THR A 350 13.75 14.56 22.46
CA THR A 350 13.03 15.46 23.35
C THR A 350 11.84 14.69 23.92
N PRO A 351 11.73 14.51 25.26
CA PRO A 351 10.59 13.85 25.84
C PRO A 351 9.33 14.68 25.55
N LEU A 352 8.29 14.04 25.00
CA LEU A 352 6.99 14.69 24.90
C LEU A 352 6.46 14.99 26.30
N SER A 353 5.92 16.20 26.49
CA SER A 353 5.07 16.48 27.63
C SER A 353 3.83 15.60 27.50
N GLU A 354 3.70 14.58 28.34
CA GLU A 354 2.51 13.73 28.44
C GLU A 354 1.27 14.61 28.65
N LYS A 355 0.54 14.92 27.59
CA LYS A 355 -0.90 15.05 27.71
C LYS A 355 -1.43 13.63 27.65
N ALA A 356 -1.96 13.16 28.77
CA ALA A 356 -2.62 11.87 28.85
C ALA A 356 -3.55 11.72 27.63
N PRO A 357 -3.47 10.60 26.88
CA PRO A 357 -4.40 10.35 25.80
C PRO A 357 -5.82 10.46 26.39
N PRO A 358 -6.75 11.16 25.73
CA PRO A 358 -8.13 11.21 26.19
C PRO A 358 -8.62 9.77 26.35
N GLU A 359 -9.13 9.46 27.55
CA GLU A 359 -9.46 8.12 28.07
C GLU A 359 -10.65 7.45 27.33
N ASN A 360 -10.91 7.83 26.08
CA ASN A 360 -12.08 7.40 25.30
C ASN A 360 -11.90 7.56 23.77
N THR A 361 -10.70 7.33 23.22
CA THR A 361 -10.58 7.17 21.76
C THR A 361 -10.99 5.76 21.38
N ASN A 362 -12.16 5.64 20.73
CA ASN A 362 -12.51 4.44 19.95
C ASN A 362 -11.31 4.05 19.07
N PRO A 363 -10.98 2.76 18.91
CA PRO A 363 -9.88 2.34 18.06
C PRO A 363 -10.14 2.82 16.62
N THR A 364 -9.32 3.76 16.14
CA THR A 364 -9.34 4.24 14.76
C THR A 364 -8.35 3.44 13.93
N LEU A 365 -8.81 2.90 12.79
CA LEU A 365 -7.94 2.28 11.81
C LEU A 365 -6.99 3.33 11.22
N ALA A 366 -5.71 3.01 11.14
CA ALA A 366 -4.73 3.78 10.39
C ALA A 366 -4.15 2.87 9.30
N LEU A 367 -4.22 3.30 8.05
CA LEU A 367 -3.55 2.60 6.95
C LEU A 367 -2.04 2.63 7.22
N SER A 368 -1.44 1.45 7.35
CA SER A 368 -0.03 1.28 7.73
C SER A 368 0.87 0.97 6.53
N GLN A 369 0.36 0.20 5.58
CA GLN A 369 1.08 -0.24 4.40
C GLN A 369 0.14 -0.39 3.21
N LEU A 370 0.65 -0.06 2.03
CA LEU A 370 0.03 -0.26 0.73
C LEU A 370 1.03 -1.00 -0.17
N LYS A 371 0.69 -2.22 -0.59
CA LYS A 371 1.46 -3.01 -1.55
C LYS A 371 0.83 -2.88 -2.94
N THR A 372 1.50 -2.22 -3.87
CA THR A 372 0.94 -1.85 -5.18
C THR A 372 1.11 -2.95 -6.24
N ASP A 373 1.96 -3.93 -5.96
CA ASP A 373 2.36 -5.04 -6.82
C ASP A 373 1.52 -6.31 -6.66
N LEU A 374 0.48 -6.30 -5.81
CA LEU A 374 -0.32 -7.51 -5.51
C LEU A 374 -1.39 -7.87 -6.58
N HIS A 375 -1.30 -7.30 -7.79
CA HIS A 375 -2.06 -7.67 -9.01
C HIS A 375 -3.47 -8.23 -8.79
N GLY A 376 -4.41 -7.43 -8.29
CA GLY A 376 -5.84 -7.82 -8.18
C GLY A 376 -6.15 -8.88 -7.13
N GLN A 377 -5.22 -9.21 -6.23
CA GLN A 377 -5.42 -10.20 -5.18
C GLN A 377 -5.82 -9.59 -3.82
N SER A 378 -6.27 -8.33 -3.80
CA SER A 378 -6.70 -7.63 -2.59
C SER A 378 -7.82 -8.38 -1.85
N LEU A 379 -8.70 -9.05 -2.59
CA LEU A 379 -9.81 -9.83 -2.05
C LEU A 379 -9.42 -11.28 -1.75
N THR A 380 -8.51 -11.86 -2.54
CA THR A 380 -8.19 -13.29 -2.52
C THR A 380 -7.03 -13.64 -1.58
N LEU A 381 -6.02 -12.77 -1.42
CA LEU A 381 -4.92 -13.02 -0.48
C LEU A 381 -5.38 -13.11 0.98
N PRO A 382 -6.20 -12.17 1.51
CA PRO A 382 -6.71 -12.30 2.86
C PRO A 382 -7.63 -13.52 3.01
N ALA A 383 -8.39 -13.87 1.96
CA ALA A 383 -9.24 -15.05 1.94
C ALA A 383 -8.44 -16.36 2.06
N VAL A 384 -7.33 -16.49 1.32
CA VAL A 384 -6.41 -17.62 1.39
C VAL A 384 -5.68 -17.65 2.73
N SER A 385 -5.20 -16.50 3.21
CA SER A 385 -4.57 -16.36 4.53
C SER A 385 -5.50 -16.85 5.63
N LYS A 386 -6.77 -16.43 5.59
CA LYS A 386 -7.83 -16.88 6.50
C LYS A 386 -8.06 -18.38 6.42
N TYR A 387 -8.26 -18.89 5.20
CA TYR A 387 -8.60 -20.28 4.96
C TYR A 387 -7.47 -21.24 5.38
N CYS A 388 -6.24 -20.91 4.99
CA CYS A 388 -5.05 -21.71 5.28
C CYS A 388 -4.43 -21.40 6.65
N GLN A 389 -5.03 -20.51 7.46
CA GLN A 389 -4.55 -20.12 8.80
C GLN A 389 -3.08 -19.70 8.81
N THR A 390 -2.68 -18.88 7.86
CA THR A 390 -1.30 -18.37 7.71
C THR A 390 -1.32 -16.85 7.53
N SER A 391 -0.21 -16.15 7.78
CA SER A 391 -0.17 -14.70 7.55
C SER A 391 -0.22 -14.37 6.05
N ILE A 392 -0.76 -13.20 5.71
CA ILE A 392 -0.77 -12.69 4.32
C ILE A 392 0.67 -12.64 3.76
N ASP A 393 1.64 -12.20 4.57
CA ASP A 393 3.05 -12.20 4.15
C ASP A 393 3.57 -13.60 3.82
N ASN A 394 3.16 -14.65 4.54
CA ASN A 394 3.52 -16.01 4.18
C ASN A 394 2.85 -16.46 2.88
N VAL A 395 1.62 -16.01 2.60
CA VAL A 395 0.95 -16.29 1.31
C VAL A 395 1.70 -15.61 0.16
N ILE A 396 2.10 -14.34 0.33
CA ILE A 396 2.85 -13.56 -0.67
C ILE A 396 4.25 -14.13 -0.88
N THR A 397 4.96 -14.48 0.19
CA THR A 397 6.36 -14.94 0.15
C THR A 397 6.52 -16.42 -0.15
N ALA A 398 5.43 -17.20 -0.18
CA ALA A 398 5.46 -18.60 -0.58
C ALA A 398 5.86 -18.71 -2.06
N ARG A 399 7.18 -18.69 -2.32
CA ARG A 399 7.77 -18.97 -3.64
C ARG A 399 7.10 -20.22 -4.19
N TYR A 400 6.61 -20.19 -5.43
CA TYR A 400 6.21 -21.39 -6.17
C TYR A 400 7.33 -22.44 -6.04
N PRO A 401 7.14 -23.52 -5.26
CA PRO A 401 8.20 -24.47 -5.04
C PRO A 401 8.51 -25.17 -6.36
N ARG A 402 9.79 -25.24 -6.74
CA ARG A 402 10.25 -26.09 -7.86
C ARG A 402 10.12 -27.59 -7.55
N GLN A 403 9.37 -28.00 -6.51
CA GLN A 403 9.17 -29.39 -6.09
C GLN A 403 7.74 -29.66 -5.59
N THR A 404 7.01 -30.48 -6.37
CA THR A 404 5.99 -31.52 -6.11
C THR A 404 5.09 -31.57 -4.86
N ARG A 405 5.04 -30.57 -3.96
CA ARG A 405 4.00 -30.50 -2.91
C ARG A 405 3.42 -29.09 -2.80
N TYR A 406 2.17 -28.95 -3.24
CA TYR A 406 1.40 -27.71 -3.13
C TYR A 406 1.01 -27.46 -1.67
N SER A 407 1.58 -26.45 -1.02
CA SER A 407 1.07 -25.97 0.26
C SER A 407 -0.29 -25.30 0.06
N CYS A 408 -1.21 -25.41 1.02
CA CYS A 408 -2.55 -24.77 0.98
C CYS A 408 -2.47 -23.33 0.45
N ALA A 409 -1.56 -22.53 1.01
CA ALA A 409 -1.45 -21.12 0.66
C ALA A 409 -1.00 -20.87 -0.78
N THR A 410 -0.08 -21.68 -1.31
CA THR A 410 0.55 -21.43 -2.61
C THR A 410 -0.38 -21.73 -3.78
N TRP A 411 -1.02 -22.90 -3.78
CA TRP A 411 -1.84 -23.29 -4.92
C TRP A 411 -3.18 -22.55 -4.90
N LEU A 412 -3.74 -22.33 -3.71
CA LEU A 412 -5.04 -21.69 -3.55
C LEU A 412 -4.97 -20.21 -3.90
N SER A 413 -3.88 -19.51 -3.55
CA SER A 413 -3.66 -18.13 -4.00
C SER A 413 -3.55 -18.05 -5.52
N SER A 414 -2.80 -18.96 -6.15
CA SER A 414 -2.69 -19.03 -7.62
C SER A 414 -4.05 -19.24 -8.28
N VAL A 415 -4.84 -20.21 -7.81
CA VAL A 415 -6.15 -20.52 -8.40
C VAL A 415 -7.12 -19.35 -8.27
N LEU A 416 -7.22 -18.74 -7.08
CA LEU A 416 -8.14 -17.62 -6.86
C LEU A 416 -7.69 -16.34 -7.58
N ALA A 417 -6.39 -16.10 -7.69
CA ALA A 417 -5.84 -15.01 -8.48
C ALA A 417 -6.16 -15.19 -9.97
N ASP A 418 -5.90 -16.37 -10.53
CA ASP A 418 -6.16 -16.66 -11.94
C ASP A 418 -7.65 -16.57 -12.28
N PHE A 419 -8.50 -17.12 -11.42
CA PHE A 419 -9.95 -17.01 -11.56
C PHE A 419 -10.41 -15.55 -11.53
N THR A 420 -9.91 -14.75 -10.58
CA THR A 420 -10.26 -13.33 -10.46
C THR A 420 -9.74 -12.51 -11.65
N MET A 421 -8.54 -12.83 -12.17
CA MET A 421 -8.00 -12.14 -13.36
C MET A 421 -8.76 -12.44 -14.65
N LEU A 422 -9.39 -13.63 -14.74
CA LEU A 422 -10.21 -14.04 -15.88
C LEU A 422 -11.66 -13.55 -15.78
N PHE A 423 -12.24 -13.54 -14.58
CA PHE A 423 -13.68 -13.37 -14.37
C PHE A 423 -14.06 -12.21 -13.46
N GLY A 424 -13.10 -11.47 -12.91
CA GLY A 424 -13.33 -10.41 -11.92
C GLY A 424 -13.96 -9.12 -12.44
N SER A 425 -14.25 -9.01 -13.74
CA SER A 425 -14.90 -7.83 -14.33
C SER A 425 -16.40 -7.75 -14.05
N SER A 426 -17.03 -8.84 -13.59
CA SER A 426 -18.47 -8.88 -13.28
C SER A 426 -18.75 -9.77 -12.07
N LEU A 427 -19.69 -9.38 -11.20
CA LEU A 427 -20.15 -10.24 -10.09
C LEU A 427 -20.92 -11.48 -10.57
N ARG A 428 -21.32 -11.52 -11.85
CA ARG A 428 -21.96 -12.70 -12.44
C ARG A 428 -20.95 -13.83 -12.63
N THR A 429 -19.82 -13.53 -13.27
CA THR A 429 -18.75 -14.48 -13.59
C THR A 429 -17.78 -14.64 -12.42
N TRP A 430 -17.61 -13.60 -11.59
CA TRP A 430 -16.96 -13.68 -10.29
C TRP A 430 -17.95 -14.10 -9.19
N SER A 431 -18.50 -15.31 -9.30
CA SER A 431 -19.42 -15.87 -8.30
C SER A 431 -19.07 -17.30 -7.93
N THR A 432 -19.46 -17.73 -6.73
CA THR A 432 -19.27 -19.12 -6.28
C THR A 432 -19.89 -20.13 -7.25
N GLU A 433 -21.09 -19.86 -7.78
CA GLU A 433 -21.77 -20.74 -8.73
C GLU A 433 -20.97 -20.87 -10.03
N TYR A 434 -20.51 -19.76 -10.59
CA TYR A 434 -19.70 -19.76 -11.81
C TYR A 434 -18.36 -20.47 -11.59
N LEU A 435 -17.68 -20.21 -10.48
CA LEU A 435 -16.46 -20.88 -10.08
C LEU A 435 -16.61 -22.41 -10.03
N ILE A 436 -17.68 -22.91 -9.43
CA ILE A 436 -17.96 -24.35 -9.36
C ILE A 436 -18.20 -24.91 -10.78
N GLN A 437 -18.92 -24.20 -11.64
CA GLN A 437 -19.12 -24.60 -13.04
C GLN A 437 -17.79 -24.66 -13.80
N THR A 438 -16.94 -23.64 -13.66
CA THR A 438 -15.60 -23.57 -14.28
C THR A 438 -14.73 -24.72 -13.81
N ILE A 439 -14.63 -24.96 -12.49
CA ILE A 439 -13.83 -26.06 -11.94
C ILE A 439 -14.31 -27.41 -12.48
N ASN A 440 -15.62 -27.65 -12.47
CA ASN A 440 -16.18 -28.90 -13.01
C ASN A 440 -15.85 -29.05 -14.50
N GLY A 441 -15.98 -27.98 -15.30
CA GLY A 441 -15.60 -27.97 -16.71
C GLY A 441 -14.13 -28.33 -16.94
N ILE A 442 -13.22 -27.74 -16.15
CA ILE A 442 -11.79 -28.05 -16.19
C ILE A 442 -11.53 -29.51 -15.81
N LEU A 443 -12.13 -30.00 -14.74
CA LEU A 443 -11.89 -31.36 -14.26
C LEU A 443 -12.47 -32.42 -15.21
N ASP A 444 -13.54 -32.09 -15.96
CA ASP A 444 -14.19 -33.02 -16.89
C ASP A 444 -13.55 -32.99 -18.29
N ARG A 445 -13.17 -31.81 -18.78
CA ARG A 445 -12.73 -31.59 -20.18
C ARG A 445 -11.31 -31.07 -20.34
N ARG A 446 -10.65 -30.66 -19.24
CA ARG A 446 -9.36 -29.95 -19.24
C ARG A 446 -9.39 -28.69 -20.11
N ALA A 447 -10.52 -27.98 -20.10
CA ALA A 447 -10.76 -26.79 -20.91
C ALA A 447 -11.54 -25.71 -20.13
N LEU A 448 -11.35 -24.46 -20.56
CA LEU A 448 -12.12 -23.28 -20.13
C LEU A 448 -13.12 -22.91 -21.22
N ASP A 449 -14.20 -23.69 -21.32
CA ASP A 449 -15.19 -23.62 -22.40
C ASP A 449 -16.63 -23.78 -21.89
N THR A 450 -16.89 -23.43 -20.62
CA THR A 450 -18.20 -23.62 -19.98
C THR A 450 -19.30 -22.81 -20.65
N ASP A 451 -18.96 -21.64 -21.16
CA ASP A 451 -19.83 -20.71 -21.88
C ASP A 451 -18.99 -19.74 -22.73
N ARG A 452 -19.66 -18.76 -23.33
CA ARG A 452 -19.02 -17.74 -24.16
C ARG A 452 -18.03 -16.88 -23.36
N ASP A 453 -18.32 -16.57 -22.11
CA ASP A 453 -17.48 -15.70 -21.27
C ASP A 453 -16.17 -16.40 -20.90
N ALA A 454 -16.23 -17.69 -20.58
CA ALA A 454 -15.05 -18.52 -20.36
C ALA A 454 -14.16 -18.61 -21.60
N MET A 455 -14.77 -18.78 -22.78
CA MET A 455 -14.02 -18.82 -24.04
C MET A 455 -13.37 -17.46 -24.34
N GLU A 456 -14.08 -16.37 -24.12
CA GLU A 456 -13.56 -15.02 -24.34
C GLU A 456 -12.43 -14.67 -23.37
N ALA A 457 -12.61 -14.95 -22.08
CA ALA A 457 -11.57 -14.76 -21.06
C ALA A 457 -10.29 -15.56 -21.41
N PHE A 458 -10.45 -16.80 -21.88
CA PHE A 458 -9.33 -17.63 -22.31
C PHE A 458 -8.62 -17.07 -23.56
N ILE A 459 -9.37 -16.55 -24.54
CA ILE A 459 -8.80 -15.92 -25.74
C ILE A 459 -8.01 -14.66 -25.38
N GLN A 460 -8.56 -13.83 -24.47
CA GLN A 460 -7.90 -12.60 -24.05
C GLN A 460 -6.64 -12.88 -23.20
N LYS A 461 -6.68 -13.90 -22.32
CA LYS A 461 -5.58 -14.19 -21.37
C LYS A 461 -5.20 -15.69 -21.34
N PRO A 462 -4.65 -16.25 -22.43
CA PRO A 462 -4.40 -17.69 -22.56
C PRO A 462 -3.35 -18.20 -21.56
N ASN A 463 -2.36 -17.39 -21.21
CA ASN A 463 -1.33 -17.77 -20.23
C ASN A 463 -1.92 -18.02 -18.83
N ILE A 464 -2.87 -17.18 -18.41
CA ILE A 464 -3.58 -17.30 -17.13
C ILE A 464 -4.52 -18.50 -17.17
N GLY A 465 -5.28 -18.65 -18.26
CA GLY A 465 -6.18 -19.79 -18.45
C GLY A 465 -5.46 -21.14 -18.40
N ASN A 466 -4.31 -21.26 -19.08
CA ASN A 466 -3.50 -22.48 -19.05
C ASN A 466 -2.95 -22.78 -17.64
N ARG A 467 -2.49 -21.75 -16.91
CA ARG A 467 -2.02 -21.90 -15.53
C ARG A 467 -3.13 -22.37 -14.58
N LEU A 468 -4.34 -21.83 -14.74
CA LEU A 468 -5.51 -22.24 -13.97
C LEU A 468 -5.87 -23.71 -14.22
N ILE A 469 -5.96 -24.11 -15.49
CA ILE A 469 -6.25 -25.50 -15.90
C ILE A 469 -5.21 -26.46 -15.32
N GLN A 470 -3.93 -26.12 -15.48
CA GLN A 470 -2.83 -26.95 -14.99
C GLN A 470 -2.88 -27.11 -13.47
N THR A 471 -2.98 -26.01 -12.73
CA THR A 471 -2.97 -26.03 -11.26
C THR A 471 -4.15 -26.82 -10.69
N ILE A 472 -5.35 -26.65 -11.25
CA ILE A 472 -6.54 -27.40 -10.84
C ILE A 472 -6.37 -28.90 -11.12
N THR A 473 -5.83 -29.26 -12.28
CA THR A 473 -5.61 -30.66 -12.65
C THR A 473 -4.60 -31.33 -11.74
N ASP A 474 -3.45 -30.68 -11.50
CA ASP A 474 -2.36 -31.22 -10.70
C ASP A 474 -2.80 -31.44 -9.23
N VAL A 475 -3.53 -30.48 -8.65
CA VAL A 475 -4.02 -30.61 -7.25
C VAL A 475 -5.17 -31.62 -7.16
N ALA A 476 -6.03 -31.74 -8.17
CA ALA A 476 -7.08 -32.76 -8.19
C ALA A 476 -6.51 -34.19 -8.24
N GLU A 477 -5.42 -34.39 -8.98
CA GLU A 477 -4.72 -35.68 -9.05
C GLU A 477 -4.08 -36.05 -7.69
N ASP A 478 -3.63 -35.07 -6.90
CA ASP A 478 -3.02 -35.27 -5.57
C ASP A 478 -4.05 -35.43 -4.43
N GLN A 479 -5.05 -34.54 -4.36
CA GLN A 479 -5.97 -34.42 -3.21
C GLN A 479 -7.36 -35.00 -3.46
N GLY A 480 -7.69 -35.32 -4.71
CA GLY A 480 -9.01 -35.74 -5.13
C GLY A 480 -9.98 -34.58 -5.39
N ARG A 481 -10.91 -34.81 -6.32
CA ARG A 481 -11.87 -33.82 -6.81
C ARG A 481 -12.70 -33.14 -5.71
N SER A 482 -13.28 -33.93 -4.80
CA SER A 482 -14.19 -33.39 -3.79
C SER A 482 -13.47 -32.45 -2.83
N THR A 483 -12.28 -32.84 -2.38
CA THR A 483 -11.41 -32.06 -1.50
C THR A 483 -10.98 -30.75 -2.15
N LEU A 484 -10.55 -30.81 -3.42
CA LEU A 484 -10.19 -29.63 -4.21
C LEU A 484 -11.35 -28.62 -4.29
N ILE A 485 -12.54 -29.08 -4.70
CA ILE A 485 -13.72 -28.21 -4.85
C ILE A 485 -14.06 -27.56 -3.51
N GLU A 486 -14.03 -28.32 -2.40
CA GLU A 486 -14.25 -27.76 -1.07
C GLU A 486 -13.23 -26.65 -0.75
N HIS A 487 -11.94 -26.91 -0.95
CA HIS A 487 -10.88 -25.93 -0.67
C HIS A 487 -11.05 -24.63 -1.46
N ILE A 488 -11.32 -24.73 -2.77
CA ILE A 488 -11.50 -23.56 -3.62
C ILE A 488 -12.77 -22.80 -3.24
N THR A 489 -13.91 -23.48 -3.11
CA THR A 489 -15.19 -22.84 -2.81
C THR A 489 -15.18 -22.14 -1.45
N GLN A 490 -14.66 -22.79 -0.40
CA GLN A 490 -14.62 -22.20 0.94
C GLN A 490 -13.69 -20.97 1.01
N SER A 491 -12.56 -21.01 0.32
CA SER A 491 -11.66 -19.86 0.25
C SER A 491 -12.27 -18.73 -0.58
N PHE A 492 -12.92 -19.04 -1.71
CA PHE A 492 -13.57 -18.02 -2.54
C PHE A 492 -14.74 -17.32 -1.83
N LEU A 493 -15.53 -18.04 -1.04
CA LEU A 493 -16.56 -17.43 -0.19
C LEU A 493 -16.00 -16.41 0.80
N ASN A 494 -14.77 -16.63 1.31
CA ASN A 494 -14.08 -15.61 2.12
C ASN A 494 -13.67 -14.39 1.26
N ALA A 495 -13.38 -14.56 -0.03
CA ALA A 495 -13.08 -13.45 -0.93
C ALA A 495 -14.35 -12.63 -1.24
N GLU A 496 -15.49 -13.30 -1.50
CA GLU A 496 -16.80 -12.64 -1.63
C GLU A 496 -17.17 -11.90 -0.34
N GLN A 497 -16.86 -12.47 0.83
CA GLN A 497 -17.01 -11.80 2.11
C GLN A 497 -16.15 -10.53 2.22
N ASN A 498 -14.89 -10.58 1.79
CA ASN A 498 -14.00 -9.40 1.77
C ASN A 498 -14.54 -8.30 0.84
N TYR A 499 -15.08 -8.69 -0.32
CA TYR A 499 -15.69 -7.75 -1.26
C TYR A 499 -16.95 -7.10 -0.69
N ALA A 500 -17.80 -7.87 -0.01
CA ALA A 500 -18.95 -7.34 0.70
C ALA A 500 -18.49 -6.27 1.72
N GLN A 501 -17.50 -6.59 2.56
CA GLN A 501 -16.95 -5.63 3.54
C GLN A 501 -16.42 -4.35 2.90
N TYR A 502 -15.69 -4.47 1.78
CA TYR A 502 -15.18 -3.33 1.03
C TYR A 502 -16.30 -2.41 0.55
N THR A 503 -17.26 -2.94 -0.21
CA THR A 503 -18.36 -2.17 -0.82
C THR A 503 -19.26 -1.51 0.22
N LEU A 504 -19.44 -2.16 1.37
CA LEU A 504 -20.19 -1.61 2.49
C LEU A 504 -19.48 -0.43 3.17
N ASN A 505 -18.15 -0.50 3.30
CA ASN A 505 -17.35 0.54 3.97
C ASN A 505 -17.10 1.76 3.09
N SER A 506 -17.15 1.59 1.76
CA SER A 506 -16.88 2.65 0.78
C SER A 506 -18.12 3.43 0.35
N HIS A 507 -19.29 3.21 0.97
CA HIS A 507 -20.53 3.85 0.56
C HIS A 507 -20.58 5.33 0.98
N PRO A 508 -20.65 6.30 0.04
CA PRO A 508 -20.76 7.72 0.39
C PRO A 508 -22.17 8.05 0.89
N GLN A 509 -22.27 8.79 2.00
CA GLN A 509 -23.49 9.55 2.27
C GLN A 509 -23.46 10.80 1.38
N GLY A 510 -24.21 10.78 0.28
CA GLY A 510 -24.48 11.99 -0.51
C GLY A 510 -24.27 11.89 -2.03
N ALA A 511 -24.43 10.72 -2.66
CA ALA A 511 -24.49 10.67 -4.12
C ALA A 511 -25.70 11.49 -4.61
N SER A 512 -25.43 12.53 -5.40
CA SER A 512 -26.43 13.21 -6.21
C SER A 512 -27.11 12.20 -7.13
N ASN A 513 -28.39 12.43 -7.44
CA ASN A 513 -29.21 11.61 -8.34
C ASN A 513 -28.70 11.53 -9.81
N ASP A 514 -27.47 11.94 -10.10
CA ASP A 514 -26.90 12.06 -11.45
C ASP A 514 -25.86 10.98 -11.79
N GLN A 515 -25.62 9.97 -10.94
CA GLN A 515 -24.83 8.80 -11.32
C GLN A 515 -25.70 7.77 -12.05
N THR A 516 -25.24 7.30 -13.21
CA THR A 516 -25.90 6.23 -13.98
C THR A 516 -25.86 4.92 -13.20
N ASP A 517 -27.01 4.49 -12.68
CA ASP A 517 -27.18 3.19 -12.06
C ASP A 517 -26.96 2.07 -13.09
N MET A 518 -25.96 1.21 -12.85
CA MET A 518 -25.65 0.04 -13.68
C MET A 518 -26.07 -1.24 -12.96
N ASP A 519 -26.48 -2.27 -13.73
CA ASP A 519 -26.77 -3.59 -13.18
C ASP A 519 -25.45 -4.26 -12.77
N CYS A 520 -25.30 -4.62 -11.50
CA CYS A 520 -24.05 -5.18 -10.96
C CYS A 520 -23.63 -6.51 -11.58
N TYR A 521 -24.56 -7.16 -12.28
CA TYR A 521 -24.33 -8.42 -12.96
C TYR A 521 -24.21 -8.26 -14.48
N SER A 522 -24.29 -7.04 -15.02
CA SER A 522 -24.16 -6.75 -16.45
C SER A 522 -22.73 -6.41 -16.85
N GLU A 523 -22.37 -6.75 -18.07
CA GLU A 523 -21.17 -6.25 -18.76
C GLU A 523 -21.52 -4.90 -19.36
N SER A 524 -20.91 -3.83 -18.86
CA SER A 524 -20.95 -2.54 -19.54
C SER A 524 -19.74 -2.42 -20.43
N ASP A 525 -19.94 -2.62 -21.73
CA ASP A 525 -18.99 -2.30 -22.82
C ASP A 525 -18.95 -0.79 -23.14
N ASP A 526 -19.63 0.05 -22.37
CA ASP A 526 -19.63 1.49 -22.61
C ASP A 526 -18.35 2.11 -22.04
N GLU A 527 -17.32 2.19 -22.88
CA GLU A 527 -16.18 3.11 -22.76
C GLU A 527 -16.72 4.55 -22.72
N VAL A 528 -17.15 5.02 -21.55
CA VAL A 528 -17.41 6.44 -21.33
C VAL A 528 -16.11 7.07 -20.83
N GLU A 529 -15.27 7.50 -21.77
CA GLU A 529 -14.22 8.47 -21.52
C GLU A 529 -14.84 9.74 -20.93
N SER A 530 -14.79 9.87 -19.60
CA SER A 530 -15.04 11.12 -18.91
C SER A 530 -14.00 11.29 -17.82
N GLU A 531 -12.90 11.95 -18.20
CA GLU A 531 -11.93 12.56 -17.31
C GLU A 531 -12.65 13.58 -16.41
N SER A 532 -13.10 13.13 -15.25
CA SER A 532 -13.35 14.01 -14.11
C SER A 532 -12.96 13.25 -12.85
N ASP A 533 -11.67 13.33 -12.53
CA ASP A 533 -11.05 12.82 -11.31
C ASP A 533 -11.47 13.70 -10.12
N SER A 534 -12.69 13.50 -9.68
CA SER A 534 -13.18 14.00 -8.40
C SER A 534 -13.88 12.84 -7.69
N ASP A 535 -13.12 11.81 -7.33
CA ASP A 535 -13.64 10.66 -6.57
C ASP A 535 -12.89 10.47 -5.25
N SER A 536 -13.00 11.45 -4.35
CA SER A 536 -12.79 11.23 -2.91
C SER A 536 -14.10 10.73 -2.28
N GLY A 537 -14.63 9.63 -2.80
CA GLY A 537 -15.87 8.99 -2.34
C GLY A 537 -15.65 8.05 -1.14
N ALA A 538 -15.02 8.52 -0.06
CA ALA A 538 -14.98 7.77 1.18
C ALA A 538 -16.21 8.08 2.04
N ALA A 539 -16.78 7.07 2.70
CA ALA A 539 -17.87 7.23 3.65
C ALA A 539 -17.55 8.31 4.70
N SER A 540 -18.57 9.03 5.20
CA SER A 540 -18.35 10.02 6.25
C SER A 540 -17.70 9.33 7.47
N PRO A 541 -16.59 9.87 8.03
CA PRO A 541 -15.84 9.18 9.09
C PRO A 541 -16.73 8.76 10.27
N GLN A 542 -17.74 9.56 10.61
CA GLN A 542 -18.63 9.30 11.75
C GLN A 542 -19.47 8.04 11.62
N GLN A 543 -19.94 7.67 10.42
CA GLN A 543 -20.82 6.50 10.26
C GLN A 543 -20.02 5.19 10.17
N ALA A 544 -18.88 5.20 9.47
CA ALA A 544 -17.92 4.09 9.45
C ALA A 544 -17.31 3.84 10.85
N GLN A 545 -17.13 4.89 11.67
CA GLN A 545 -16.63 4.78 13.04
C GLN A 545 -17.66 4.23 14.04
N GLN A 546 -18.97 4.40 13.81
CA GLN A 546 -19.99 3.96 14.78
C GLN A 546 -20.15 2.43 14.78
N TYR A 547 -20.17 1.81 13.60
CA TYR A 547 -20.38 0.38 13.39
C TYR A 547 -19.45 -0.16 12.29
N PRO A 548 -18.13 -0.25 12.56
CA PRO A 548 -17.16 -0.69 11.55
C PRO A 548 -17.49 -2.11 11.10
N LEU A 549 -17.37 -2.38 9.80
CA LEU A 549 -17.56 -3.72 9.24
C LEU A 549 -16.19 -4.40 9.13
N GLY A 550 -16.18 -5.72 9.23
CA GLY A 550 -14.96 -6.49 9.40
C GLY A 550 -15.03 -7.37 10.65
N SER A 551 -13.88 -7.56 11.28
CA SER A 551 -13.73 -8.54 12.34
C SER A 551 -13.92 -7.95 13.73
N TYR A 552 -14.58 -8.72 14.58
CA TYR A 552 -14.87 -8.40 15.96
C TYR A 552 -14.31 -9.49 16.88
N GLN A 553 -14.01 -9.16 18.13
CA GLN A 553 -13.51 -10.08 19.14
C GLN A 553 -14.24 -9.88 20.47
N MET A 554 -14.42 -10.96 21.22
CA MET A 554 -14.89 -10.93 22.60
C MET A 554 -14.14 -11.96 23.45
N GLN A 555 -13.77 -11.56 24.66
CA GLN A 555 -13.23 -12.46 25.69
C GLN A 555 -14.41 -13.14 26.41
N LEU A 556 -14.47 -14.48 26.38
CA LEU A 556 -15.59 -15.21 26.99
C LEU A 556 -15.54 -15.23 28.53
N ALA A 557 -14.37 -14.97 29.12
CA ALA A 557 -14.21 -14.84 30.57
C ALA A 557 -15.13 -13.77 31.17
N THR A 558 -15.36 -12.67 30.44
CA THR A 558 -16.22 -11.55 30.86
C THR A 558 -17.66 -11.68 30.38
N TYR A 559 -17.99 -12.71 29.59
CA TYR A 559 -19.32 -12.89 29.03
C TYR A 559 -20.30 -13.44 30.07
N VAL A 560 -21.46 -12.77 30.18
CA VAL A 560 -22.60 -13.21 30.98
C VAL A 560 -23.79 -13.40 30.05
N TYR A 561 -24.40 -14.59 30.12
CA TYR A 561 -25.56 -14.93 29.31
C TYR A 561 -26.74 -14.00 29.61
N GLN A 562 -27.43 -13.57 28.55
CA GLN A 562 -28.66 -12.79 28.65
C GLN A 562 -29.75 -13.48 27.83
N ASP A 563 -30.88 -13.76 28.48
CA ASP A 563 -32.04 -14.33 27.80
C ASP A 563 -32.70 -13.26 26.91
N VAL A 564 -33.03 -13.63 25.68
CA VAL A 564 -33.59 -12.71 24.68
C VAL A 564 -35.01 -13.12 24.35
N LEU A 565 -35.97 -12.32 24.79
CA LEU A 565 -37.37 -12.54 24.46
C LEU A 565 -37.71 -12.03 23.04
N PRO A 566 -38.54 -12.76 22.27
CA PRO A 566 -38.98 -12.30 20.95
C PRO A 566 -39.79 -11.01 21.07
N ARG A 567 -39.58 -10.09 20.13
CA ARG A 567 -40.42 -8.89 19.98
C ARG A 567 -41.07 -8.90 18.61
N ILE A 568 -42.39 -8.78 18.57
CA ILE A 568 -43.19 -8.85 17.34
C ILE A 568 -43.85 -7.50 17.13
N LEU A 569 -43.80 -6.99 15.89
CA LEU A 569 -44.55 -5.79 15.52
C LEU A 569 -46.03 -6.15 15.36
N ILE A 570 -46.87 -5.65 16.27
CA ILE A 570 -48.31 -5.87 16.28
C ILE A 570 -49.02 -4.52 16.31
N ASN A 571 -49.85 -4.24 15.32
CA ASN A 571 -50.54 -2.96 15.11
C ASN A 571 -49.57 -1.75 15.09
N GLY A 572 -48.38 -1.94 14.51
CA GLY A 572 -47.34 -0.89 14.47
C GLY A 572 -46.58 -0.65 15.78
N GLU A 573 -46.85 -1.41 16.85
CA GLU A 573 -46.13 -1.33 18.12
C GLU A 573 -45.33 -2.61 18.41
N TRP A 574 -44.15 -2.46 19.01
CA TRP A 574 -43.30 -3.60 19.40
C TRP A 574 -43.80 -4.23 20.69
N GLN A 575 -44.31 -5.45 20.61
CA GLN A 575 -44.78 -6.21 21.76
C GLN A 575 -43.86 -7.41 22.05
N VAL A 576 -43.63 -7.72 23.32
CA VAL A 576 -42.86 -8.91 23.73
C VAL A 576 -43.76 -10.14 23.62
N ALA A 577 -43.32 -11.16 22.88
CA ALA A 577 -44.07 -12.39 22.73
C ALA A 577 -44.08 -13.19 24.05
N PRO A 578 -45.18 -13.90 24.38
CA PRO A 578 -45.23 -14.77 25.55
C PRO A 578 -44.37 -16.03 25.37
N GLU A 579 -44.19 -16.46 24.13
CA GLU A 579 -43.36 -17.60 23.74
C GLU A 579 -41.88 -17.20 23.73
N ARG A 580 -41.01 -18.13 24.14
CA ARG A 580 -39.56 -17.96 24.02
C ARG A 580 -39.09 -18.47 22.66
N PHE A 581 -37.89 -18.06 22.26
CA PHE A 581 -37.21 -18.74 21.17
C PHE A 581 -36.85 -20.17 21.58
N ASP A 582 -37.10 -21.11 20.68
CA ASP A 582 -36.56 -22.47 20.76
C ASP A 582 -35.19 -22.50 20.09
N ILE A 583 -34.21 -23.13 20.75
CA ILE A 583 -32.79 -23.08 20.37
C ILE A 583 -32.30 -24.51 20.17
N GLU A 584 -31.86 -24.80 18.95
CA GLU A 584 -31.30 -26.09 18.56
C GLU A 584 -29.81 -25.92 18.26
N VAL A 585 -28.97 -26.78 18.84
CA VAL A 585 -27.53 -26.85 18.55
C VAL A 585 -27.26 -28.05 17.66
N ILE A 586 -26.78 -27.79 16.44
CA ILE A 586 -26.39 -28.83 15.50
C ILE A 586 -24.87 -28.97 15.53
N GLN A 587 -24.40 -30.10 16.07
CA GLN A 587 -22.99 -30.49 16.15
C GLN A 587 -22.87 -32.01 16.06
N GLY A 588 -21.77 -32.52 15.50
CA GLY A 588 -21.47 -33.95 15.41
C GLY A 588 -21.61 -34.51 14.00
N THR A 589 -21.75 -35.83 13.89
CA THR A 589 -21.72 -36.51 12.59
C THR A 589 -22.97 -36.23 11.75
N ARG A 590 -22.81 -36.27 10.42
CA ARG A 590 -23.91 -36.04 9.47
C ARG A 590 -25.09 -36.97 9.68
N GLU A 591 -24.86 -38.21 10.10
CA GLU A 591 -25.94 -39.19 10.34
C GLU A 591 -26.82 -38.80 11.53
N GLN A 592 -26.23 -38.24 12.59
CA GLN A 592 -26.94 -37.80 13.79
C GLN A 592 -27.75 -36.53 13.56
N THR A 593 -27.23 -35.64 12.72
CA THR A 593 -27.79 -34.29 12.50
C THR A 593 -28.57 -34.17 11.18
N ARG A 594 -28.76 -35.28 10.47
CA ARG A 594 -29.25 -35.33 9.09
C ARG A 594 -30.56 -34.57 8.88
N GLN A 595 -31.55 -34.81 9.74
CA GLN A 595 -32.88 -34.19 9.61
C GLN A 595 -32.83 -32.67 9.83
N SER A 596 -32.14 -32.23 10.88
CA SER A 596 -31.94 -30.82 11.20
C SER A 596 -31.19 -30.08 10.10
N ILE A 597 -30.15 -30.72 9.55
CA ILE A 597 -29.38 -30.21 8.40
C ILE A 597 -30.26 -30.02 7.17
N TYR A 598 -31.09 -31.02 6.81
CA TYR A 598 -31.97 -30.89 5.64
C TYR A 598 -32.98 -29.75 5.78
N HIS A 599 -33.63 -29.65 6.94
CA HIS A 599 -34.60 -28.58 7.20
C HIS A 599 -33.93 -27.19 7.18
N LEU A 600 -32.70 -27.08 7.69
CA LEU A 600 -31.92 -25.85 7.63
C LEU A 600 -31.54 -25.49 6.18
N LEU A 601 -31.05 -26.45 5.39
CA LEU A 601 -30.68 -26.22 3.99
C LEU A 601 -31.88 -25.75 3.16
N GLU A 602 -33.04 -26.36 3.33
CA GLU A 602 -34.27 -25.95 2.65
C GLU A 602 -34.67 -24.52 3.02
N THR A 603 -34.61 -24.17 4.32
CA THR A 603 -34.93 -22.82 4.80
C THR A 603 -33.95 -21.78 4.25
N VAL A 604 -32.65 -22.06 4.32
CA VAL A 604 -31.61 -21.12 3.86
C VAL A 604 -31.69 -20.93 2.36
N ALA A 605 -31.96 -21.98 1.58
CA ALA A 605 -32.17 -21.86 0.13
C ALA A 605 -33.41 -20.99 -0.20
N ALA A 606 -34.50 -21.12 0.56
CA ALA A 606 -35.66 -20.25 0.39
C ALA A 606 -35.33 -18.78 0.71
N TRP A 607 -34.59 -18.52 1.79
CA TRP A 607 -34.15 -17.17 2.15
C TRP A 607 -33.21 -16.56 1.11
N GLU A 608 -32.27 -17.34 0.61
CA GLU A 608 -31.36 -16.95 -0.46
C GLU A 608 -32.12 -16.50 -1.71
N ASN A 609 -33.11 -17.28 -2.15
CA ASN A 609 -33.97 -16.92 -3.28
C ASN A 609 -34.65 -15.56 -3.07
N THR A 610 -35.18 -15.28 -1.87
CA THR A 610 -35.78 -13.97 -1.55
C THR A 610 -34.76 -12.82 -1.66
N TYR A 611 -33.50 -13.06 -1.28
CA TYR A 611 -32.44 -12.08 -1.50
C TYR A 611 -32.08 -11.91 -2.99
N TYR A 612 -32.26 -12.92 -3.85
CA TYR A 612 -32.04 -12.83 -5.30
C TYR A 612 -33.24 -12.31 -6.12
N GLU A 613 -34.44 -12.23 -5.54
CA GLU A 613 -35.67 -11.81 -6.27
C GLU A 613 -35.58 -10.44 -6.94
N GLN A 614 -34.82 -9.49 -6.36
CA GLN A 614 -34.60 -8.17 -6.94
C GLN A 614 -33.16 -7.98 -7.37
N ARG A 615 -32.97 -7.27 -8.48
CA ARG A 615 -31.66 -6.93 -9.03
C ARG A 615 -30.89 -5.98 -8.10
N LEU A 616 -29.57 -6.10 -8.14
CA LEU A 616 -28.65 -5.19 -7.48
C LEU A 616 -28.13 -4.17 -8.48
N TYR A 617 -28.08 -2.92 -8.04
CA TYR A 617 -27.53 -1.81 -8.81
C TYR A 617 -26.32 -1.22 -8.07
N CYS A 618 -25.28 -0.89 -8.83
CA CYS A 618 -24.05 -0.30 -8.35
C CYS A 618 -23.55 0.75 -9.34
N ASN A 619 -22.67 1.61 -8.85
CA ASN A 619 -21.94 2.56 -9.69
C ASN A 619 -20.80 1.87 -10.46
N ARG A 620 -20.12 2.63 -11.30
CA ARG A 620 -18.93 2.20 -12.07
C ARG A 620 -17.80 1.60 -11.23
N HIS A 621 -17.76 1.87 -9.92
CA HIS A 621 -16.76 1.34 -8.99
C HIS A 621 -17.25 0.07 -8.25
N GLY A 622 -18.41 -0.48 -8.64
CA GLY A 622 -19.00 -1.66 -8.00
C GLY A 622 -19.56 -1.38 -6.61
N GLN A 623 -19.82 -0.11 -6.25
CA GLN A 623 -20.40 0.26 -4.96
C GLN A 623 -21.93 0.31 -5.08
N PHE A 624 -22.64 -0.31 -4.14
CA PHE A 624 -24.11 -0.32 -4.13
C PHE A 624 -24.68 1.09 -3.97
N THR A 625 -25.83 1.34 -4.58
CA THR A 625 -26.45 2.68 -4.63
C THR A 625 -27.24 3.04 -3.37
N ASN A 626 -27.59 2.06 -2.54
CA ASN A 626 -28.32 2.30 -1.29
C ASN A 626 -28.14 1.17 -0.25
N ALA A 627 -28.55 1.45 0.99
CA ALA A 627 -28.46 0.52 2.12
C ALA A 627 -29.30 -0.76 1.95
N MET A 628 -30.38 -0.74 1.16
CA MET A 628 -31.20 -1.93 0.90
C MET A 628 -30.46 -2.91 -0.03
N SER A 629 -29.90 -2.43 -1.15
CA SER A 629 -29.05 -3.21 -2.05
C SER A 629 -27.88 -3.84 -1.31
N THR A 630 -27.29 -3.05 -0.42
CA THR A 630 -26.21 -3.44 0.47
C THR A 630 -26.60 -4.59 1.42
N ASN A 631 -27.74 -4.47 2.12
CA ASN A 631 -28.25 -5.55 2.99
C ASN A 631 -28.66 -6.79 2.20
N ARG A 632 -29.18 -6.61 0.98
CA ARG A 632 -29.56 -7.70 0.08
C ARG A 632 -28.34 -8.52 -0.33
N TYR A 633 -27.26 -7.85 -0.76
CA TYR A 633 -26.00 -8.51 -1.09
C TYR A 633 -25.39 -9.24 0.12
N ALA A 634 -25.36 -8.59 1.30
CA ALA A 634 -24.90 -9.24 2.53
C ALA A 634 -25.73 -10.51 2.86
N GLY A 635 -27.04 -10.48 2.62
CA GLY A 635 -27.94 -11.63 2.76
C GLY A 635 -27.64 -12.77 1.79
N GLN A 636 -27.33 -12.47 0.53
CA GLN A 636 -26.89 -13.46 -0.48
C GLN A 636 -25.62 -14.18 -0.01
N ILE A 637 -24.56 -13.42 0.29
CA ILE A 637 -23.25 -13.97 0.72
C ILE A 637 -23.38 -14.77 2.02
N THR A 638 -24.13 -14.27 3.01
CA THR A 638 -24.34 -14.98 4.28
C THR A 638 -25.11 -16.29 4.07
N SER A 639 -26.08 -16.31 3.16
CA SER A 639 -26.85 -17.53 2.83
C SER A 639 -25.96 -18.57 2.16
N GLN A 640 -25.14 -18.16 1.19
CA GLN A 640 -24.18 -19.04 0.52
C GLN A 640 -23.14 -19.61 1.50
N LEU A 641 -22.59 -18.78 2.39
CA LEU A 641 -21.65 -19.19 3.44
C LEU A 641 -22.24 -20.30 4.32
N ILE A 642 -23.47 -20.10 4.82
CA ILE A 642 -24.15 -21.08 5.67
C ILE A 642 -24.46 -22.35 4.87
N ARG A 643 -25.05 -22.23 3.68
CA ARG A 643 -25.39 -23.37 2.82
C ARG A 643 -24.17 -24.23 2.55
N SER A 644 -23.04 -23.61 2.21
CA SER A 644 -21.78 -24.29 1.92
C SER A 644 -21.23 -25.06 3.14
N HIS A 645 -21.18 -24.44 4.32
CA HIS A 645 -20.70 -25.10 5.54
C HIS A 645 -21.65 -26.20 6.06
N VAL A 646 -22.94 -26.08 5.78
CA VAL A 646 -23.94 -27.10 6.13
C VAL A 646 -23.89 -28.27 5.14
N GLN A 647 -23.61 -28.01 3.86
CA GLN A 647 -23.47 -29.03 2.82
C GLN A 647 -22.17 -29.83 2.96
N TYR A 648 -21.08 -29.17 3.37
CA TYR A 648 -19.76 -29.75 3.62
C TYR A 648 -19.37 -29.57 5.10
N PRO A 649 -20.04 -30.29 6.03
CA PRO A 649 -19.84 -30.08 7.46
C PRO A 649 -18.45 -30.55 7.89
N ARG A 650 -17.73 -29.67 8.58
CA ARG A 650 -16.50 -30.00 9.28
C ARG A 650 -16.78 -30.41 10.71
N SER A 651 -15.88 -31.20 11.30
CA SER A 651 -16.04 -31.69 12.68
C SER A 651 -16.05 -30.58 13.74
N ASP A 652 -15.50 -29.42 13.41
CA ASP A 652 -15.42 -28.22 14.25
C ASP A 652 -16.56 -27.22 14.02
N ASN A 653 -17.47 -27.47 13.07
CA ASN A 653 -18.62 -26.61 12.82
C ASN A 653 -19.65 -26.74 13.95
N ILE A 654 -20.15 -25.58 14.39
CA ILE A 654 -21.22 -25.43 15.36
C ILE A 654 -22.28 -24.54 14.73
N ILE A 655 -23.51 -25.04 14.65
CA ILE A 655 -24.63 -24.30 14.08
C ILE A 655 -25.72 -24.16 15.14
N ILE A 656 -26.16 -22.93 15.36
CA ILE A 656 -27.29 -22.60 16.23
C ILE A 656 -28.48 -22.27 15.35
N VAL A 657 -29.60 -22.95 15.54
CA VAL A 657 -30.87 -22.67 14.88
C VAL A 657 -31.84 -22.11 15.91
N VAL A 658 -32.43 -20.95 15.60
CA VAL A 658 -33.42 -20.27 16.44
C VAL A 658 -34.78 -20.38 15.79
N ARG A 659 -35.75 -20.88 16.54
CA ARG A 659 -37.14 -21.07 16.09
C ARG A 659 -38.11 -20.26 16.93
N LEU A 660 -39.19 -19.82 16.28
CA LEU A 660 -40.38 -19.32 16.96
C LEU A 660 -41.58 -20.00 16.31
N ASN A 661 -42.43 -20.65 17.11
CA ASN A 661 -43.60 -21.41 16.63
C ASN A 661 -43.24 -22.41 15.52
N ASN A 662 -42.21 -23.22 15.79
CA ASN A 662 -41.64 -24.24 14.90
C ASN A 662 -41.02 -23.72 13.58
N ARG A 663 -41.07 -22.42 13.29
CA ARG A 663 -40.43 -21.82 12.13
C ARG A 663 -39.02 -21.36 12.48
N ILE A 664 -38.03 -21.68 11.65
CA ILE A 664 -36.68 -21.11 11.77
C ILE A 664 -36.77 -19.62 11.47
N VAL A 665 -36.27 -18.79 12.38
CA VAL A 665 -36.27 -17.32 12.27
C VAL A 665 -34.85 -16.76 12.21
N SER A 666 -33.85 -17.48 12.73
CA SER A 666 -32.44 -17.13 12.60
C SER A 666 -31.54 -18.36 12.72
N THR A 667 -30.35 -18.29 12.16
CA THR A 667 -29.29 -19.28 12.33
C THR A 667 -27.92 -18.60 12.46
N SER A 668 -27.01 -19.20 13.21
CA SER A 668 -25.63 -18.74 13.35
C SER A 668 -24.65 -19.88 13.20
N LEU A 669 -23.58 -19.64 12.44
CA LEU A 669 -22.51 -20.60 12.16
C LEU A 669 -21.22 -20.13 12.84
N ALA A 670 -20.57 -21.05 13.53
CA ALA A 670 -19.22 -20.86 14.05
C ALA A 670 -18.35 -22.10 13.79
N HIS A 671 -17.03 -21.92 13.85
CA HIS A 671 -16.06 -23.01 13.89
C HIS A 671 -15.05 -22.75 14.99
N SER A 672 -14.51 -23.82 15.59
CA SER A 672 -13.50 -23.73 16.66
C SER A 672 -12.14 -24.19 16.17
N TYR A 673 -11.07 -23.50 16.60
CA TYR A 673 -9.70 -23.84 16.24
C TYR A 673 -8.75 -23.64 17.41
N PHE A 674 -7.60 -24.30 17.35
CA PHE A 674 -6.54 -24.19 18.35
C PHE A 674 -5.49 -23.17 17.90
N VAL A 675 -5.20 -22.19 18.75
CA VAL A 675 -4.21 -21.16 18.43
C VAL A 675 -2.81 -21.77 18.51
N GLY A 676 -2.07 -21.76 17.39
CA GLY A 676 -0.71 -22.29 17.31
C GLY A 676 -0.62 -23.81 17.52
N GLY A 677 -1.74 -24.53 17.38
CA GLY A 677 -1.81 -25.98 17.65
C GLY A 677 -1.77 -26.34 19.14
N ASP A 678 -1.86 -25.37 20.06
CA ASP A 678 -1.94 -25.61 21.50
C ASP A 678 -3.38 -26.02 21.89
N PRO A 679 -3.61 -27.27 22.36
CA PRO A 679 -4.92 -27.73 22.78
C PRO A 679 -5.50 -26.93 23.96
N GLN A 680 -4.67 -26.21 24.71
CA GLN A 680 -5.09 -25.39 25.86
C GLN A 680 -5.62 -24.01 25.44
N ARG A 681 -5.39 -23.58 24.19
CA ARG A 681 -5.81 -22.27 23.68
C ARG A 681 -6.83 -22.42 22.57
N GLN A 682 -8.06 -22.68 22.97
CA GLN A 682 -9.19 -22.79 22.05
C GLN A 682 -9.81 -21.42 21.78
N SER A 683 -9.92 -21.07 20.50
CA SER A 683 -10.61 -19.91 19.97
C SER A 683 -11.73 -20.35 19.04
N SER A 684 -12.69 -19.48 18.78
CA SER A 684 -13.76 -19.74 17.80
C SER A 684 -14.04 -18.52 16.96
N THR A 685 -14.47 -18.73 15.72
CA THR A 685 -14.93 -17.66 14.82
C THR A 685 -16.38 -17.90 14.45
N ILE A 686 -17.24 -16.92 14.73
CA ILE A 686 -18.60 -16.84 14.22
C ILE A 686 -18.53 -16.29 12.79
N SER A 687 -18.58 -17.18 11.80
CA SER A 687 -18.42 -16.82 10.39
C SER A 687 -19.64 -16.13 9.80
N ALA A 688 -20.84 -16.48 10.27
CA ALA A 688 -22.10 -15.99 9.69
C ALA A 688 -23.26 -16.01 10.70
N THR A 689 -24.14 -15.02 10.60
CA THR A 689 -25.45 -15.00 11.28
C THR A 689 -26.51 -14.53 10.29
N LEU A 690 -27.52 -15.35 10.04
CA LEU A 690 -28.59 -15.07 9.09
C LEU A 690 -29.93 -15.00 9.83
N THR A 691 -30.76 -14.05 9.44
CA THR A 691 -32.13 -13.88 9.94
C THR A 691 -33.06 -13.89 8.73
N ASP A 692 -34.30 -14.34 8.93
CA ASP A 692 -35.31 -14.39 7.87
C ASP A 692 -35.39 -13.05 7.11
N PRO A 693 -35.28 -13.06 5.76
CA PRO A 693 -35.25 -11.86 4.95
C PRO A 693 -36.48 -10.99 5.11
N ALA A 694 -37.64 -11.55 5.46
CA ALA A 694 -38.86 -10.77 5.71
C ALA A 694 -38.67 -9.78 6.89
N PHE A 695 -37.76 -10.06 7.82
CA PHE A 695 -37.50 -9.20 8.98
C PHE A 695 -36.33 -8.24 8.77
N VAL A 696 -35.51 -8.49 7.74
CA VAL A 696 -34.32 -7.69 7.41
C VAL A 696 -34.62 -6.71 6.27
N LEU A 697 -35.25 -7.18 5.19
CA LEU A 697 -35.59 -6.37 4.02
C LEU A 697 -36.83 -5.50 4.25
N THR A 698 -37.72 -5.90 5.15
CA THR A 698 -38.93 -5.14 5.51
C THR A 698 -39.08 -4.98 7.03
N PRO A 699 -38.16 -4.26 7.70
CA PRO A 699 -38.04 -4.26 9.18
C PRO A 699 -39.18 -3.55 9.93
N GLN A 700 -40.14 -2.98 9.21
CA GLN A 700 -41.33 -2.28 9.73
C GLN A 700 -42.64 -2.93 9.26
N ALA A 701 -42.58 -4.09 8.61
CA ALA A 701 -43.78 -4.81 8.22
C ALA A 701 -44.46 -5.43 9.44
N GLU A 702 -45.79 -5.44 9.45
CA GLU A 702 -46.59 -6.10 10.48
C GLU A 702 -46.17 -7.59 10.61
N GLY A 703 -46.04 -8.06 11.85
CA GLY A 703 -45.55 -9.42 12.15
C GLY A 703 -44.03 -9.59 12.11
N THR A 704 -43.25 -8.52 11.90
CA THR A 704 -41.78 -8.57 11.95
C THR A 704 -41.29 -9.03 13.32
N ILE A 705 -40.33 -9.95 13.35
CA ILE A 705 -39.74 -10.49 14.59
C ILE A 705 -38.35 -9.87 14.83
N ARG A 706 -38.11 -9.38 16.04
CA ARG A 706 -36.81 -8.91 16.55
C ARG A 706 -36.31 -9.78 17.70
N GLY A 707 -34.99 -9.84 17.85
CA GLY A 707 -34.30 -10.57 18.91
C GLY A 707 -33.72 -11.92 18.48
N ALA A 708 -34.16 -12.49 17.35
CA ALA A 708 -33.72 -13.81 16.90
C ALA A 708 -32.20 -13.92 16.69
N GLY A 709 -31.58 -12.95 15.99
CA GLY A 709 -30.12 -12.94 15.80
C GLY A 709 -29.34 -12.72 17.10
N SER A 710 -29.88 -11.97 18.07
CA SER A 710 -29.27 -11.83 19.40
C SER A 710 -29.38 -13.13 20.20
N ALA A 711 -30.53 -13.81 20.14
CA ALA A 711 -30.72 -15.12 20.77
C ALA A 711 -29.74 -16.16 20.20
N ALA A 712 -29.56 -16.18 18.87
CA ALA A 712 -28.60 -17.06 18.20
C ALA A 712 -27.17 -16.83 18.70
N LEU A 713 -26.75 -15.58 18.83
CA LEU A 713 -25.42 -15.23 19.32
C LEU A 713 -25.26 -15.55 20.81
N HIS A 714 -26.23 -15.22 21.67
CA HIS A 714 -26.14 -15.57 23.09
C HIS A 714 -26.05 -17.08 23.32
N ALA A 715 -26.82 -17.86 22.56
CA ALA A 715 -26.75 -19.32 22.56
C ALA A 715 -25.39 -19.84 22.07
N MET A 716 -24.88 -19.28 20.98
CA MET A 716 -23.55 -19.63 20.46
C MET A 716 -22.46 -19.36 21.50
N LEU A 717 -22.45 -18.17 22.09
CA LEU A 717 -21.45 -17.77 23.08
C LEU A 717 -21.52 -18.62 24.34
N GLN A 718 -22.73 -18.98 24.78
CA GLN A 718 -22.91 -19.89 25.91
C GLN A 718 -22.34 -21.28 25.60
N HIS A 719 -22.69 -21.84 24.44
CA HIS A 719 -22.19 -23.14 24.00
C HIS A 719 -20.66 -23.16 23.86
N LEU A 720 -20.07 -22.11 23.28
CA LEU A 720 -18.61 -21.99 23.15
C LEU A 720 -17.92 -21.88 24.51
N LYS A 721 -18.50 -21.12 25.45
CA LYS A 721 -17.98 -20.99 26.81
C LYS A 721 -18.00 -22.32 27.57
N GLU A 722 -19.08 -23.08 27.45
CA GLU A 722 -19.22 -24.41 28.06
C GLU A 722 -18.21 -25.42 27.48
N ASN A 723 -17.84 -25.24 26.20
CA ASN A 723 -16.82 -26.05 25.52
C ASN A 723 -15.39 -25.51 25.68
N GLY A 724 -15.13 -24.60 26.62
CA GLY A 724 -13.77 -24.17 26.98
C GLY A 724 -13.12 -23.14 26.05
N VAL A 725 -13.89 -22.51 25.16
CA VAL A 725 -13.39 -21.43 24.29
C VAL A 725 -13.10 -20.19 25.14
N SER A 726 -11.93 -19.58 24.93
CA SER A 726 -11.49 -18.39 25.67
C SER A 726 -11.81 -17.08 24.93
N VAL A 727 -11.63 -17.09 23.61
CA VAL A 727 -11.79 -15.94 22.72
C VAL A 727 -12.72 -16.30 21.56
N VAL A 728 -13.67 -15.42 21.28
CA VAL A 728 -14.56 -15.55 20.12
C VAL A 728 -14.35 -14.38 19.18
N HIS A 729 -14.09 -14.68 17.92
CA HIS A 729 -14.08 -13.74 16.82
C HIS A 729 -15.43 -13.78 16.09
N ALA A 730 -15.82 -12.69 15.46
CA ALA A 730 -17.03 -12.64 14.64
C ALA A 730 -16.80 -11.78 13.40
N GLU A 731 -17.26 -12.28 12.26
CA GLU A 731 -17.18 -11.53 11.00
C GLU A 731 -18.48 -10.80 10.73
N VAL A 732 -18.36 -9.53 10.35
CA VAL A 732 -19.50 -8.63 10.23
C VAL A 732 -19.51 -7.99 8.85
N ILE A 733 -20.52 -8.36 8.06
CA ILE A 733 -20.74 -7.88 6.69
C ILE A 733 -22.08 -7.15 6.52
N SER A 734 -22.64 -6.60 7.59
CA SER A 734 -23.80 -5.71 7.49
C SER A 734 -23.94 -4.84 8.74
N THR A 735 -24.47 -3.63 8.57
CA THR A 735 -24.73 -2.71 9.69
C THR A 735 -25.64 -3.31 10.75
N PRO A 736 -26.76 -4.01 10.42
CA PRO A 736 -27.58 -4.68 11.43
C PRO A 736 -26.78 -5.72 12.25
N SER A 737 -25.89 -6.46 11.60
CA SER A 737 -25.00 -7.42 12.26
C SER A 737 -24.04 -6.70 13.22
N ALA A 738 -23.38 -5.63 12.78
CA ALA A 738 -22.47 -4.82 13.59
C ALA A 738 -23.13 -4.26 14.85
N MET A 739 -24.35 -3.72 14.71
CA MET A 739 -25.15 -3.22 15.82
C MET A 739 -25.40 -4.30 16.88
N VAL A 740 -25.72 -5.52 16.45
CA VAL A 740 -25.97 -6.64 17.36
C VAL A 740 -24.68 -7.08 18.05
N LYS A 741 -23.57 -7.25 17.32
CA LYS A 741 -22.27 -7.65 17.90
C LYS A 741 -21.79 -6.65 18.95
N LYS A 742 -21.79 -5.36 18.63
CA LYS A 742 -21.41 -4.28 19.55
C LYS A 742 -22.31 -4.24 20.80
N ARG A 743 -23.62 -4.43 20.63
CA ARG A 743 -24.58 -4.47 21.76
C ARG A 743 -24.31 -5.64 22.72
N ILE A 744 -23.90 -6.80 22.21
CA ILE A 744 -23.63 -8.00 23.01
C ILE A 744 -22.28 -7.90 23.74
N GLY A 745 -21.39 -6.99 23.33
CA GLY A 745 -20.10 -6.73 23.98
C GLY A 745 -18.88 -7.13 23.15
N PHE A 746 -19.05 -7.42 21.87
CA PHE A 746 -17.91 -7.56 20.97
C PHE A 746 -17.23 -6.22 20.71
N VAL A 747 -15.91 -6.26 20.61
CA VAL A 747 -15.04 -5.13 20.27
C VAL A 747 -14.50 -5.34 18.86
N PHE A 748 -14.56 -4.31 18.01
CA PHE A 748 -13.99 -4.37 16.67
C PHE A 748 -12.46 -4.52 16.71
N ILE A 749 -11.89 -5.39 15.87
CA ILE A 749 -10.45 -5.62 15.77
C ILE A 749 -9.91 -5.35 14.35
N PRO A 750 -8.94 -4.44 14.20
CA PRO A 750 -8.34 -4.06 12.91
C PRO A 750 -7.62 -5.16 12.15
N GLU A 751 -6.93 -6.05 12.87
CA GLU A 751 -6.04 -7.06 12.30
C GLU A 751 -6.30 -8.41 12.98
N VAL A 752 -6.98 -9.32 12.27
CA VAL A 752 -7.03 -10.74 12.68
C VAL A 752 -5.79 -11.48 12.20
N TYR A 753 -5.21 -11.06 11.07
CA TYR A 753 -4.24 -11.83 10.30
C TYR A 753 -2.81 -11.80 10.87
N GLY A 754 -2.53 -10.97 11.88
CA GLY A 754 -1.27 -10.97 12.63
C GLY A 754 -1.18 -12.07 13.71
N LEU A 755 -2.28 -12.77 14.02
CA LEU A 755 -2.38 -13.68 15.17
C LEU A 755 -1.81 -15.10 14.93
N TYR A 756 -1.51 -15.49 13.68
CA TYR A 756 -0.94 -16.82 13.37
C TYR A 756 0.59 -16.91 13.55
N ASN A 757 1.21 -15.91 14.17
CA ASN A 757 2.66 -15.77 14.25
C ASN A 757 3.32 -16.52 15.43
N THR A 758 2.89 -17.76 15.70
CA THR A 758 3.64 -18.67 16.55
C THR A 758 4.38 -19.67 15.67
N SER A 759 5.65 -19.41 15.36
CA SER A 759 6.52 -20.46 14.82
C SER A 759 6.51 -21.66 15.78
N PRO A 760 6.37 -22.90 15.28
CA PRO A 760 6.80 -24.05 16.06
C PRO A 760 8.32 -23.93 16.21
N THR A 761 8.80 -23.72 17.44
CA THR A 761 10.18 -24.05 17.78
C THR A 761 10.41 -25.49 17.33
N PRO A 762 11.41 -25.79 16.48
CA PRO A 762 11.74 -27.16 16.16
C PRO A 762 12.08 -27.88 17.48
N PRO A 763 11.61 -29.12 17.68
CA PRO A 763 11.99 -29.87 18.86
C PRO A 763 13.52 -29.98 18.88
N PRO A 764 14.16 -29.85 20.06
CA PRO A 764 15.59 -30.06 20.16
C PRO A 764 15.90 -31.47 19.64
N HIS A 765 16.83 -31.56 18.71
CA HIS A 765 17.39 -32.84 18.27
C HIS A 765 17.91 -33.58 19.51
N SER A 766 17.13 -34.52 20.01
CA SER A 766 17.63 -35.57 20.89
C SER A 766 18.35 -36.58 20.01
N GLU A 767 19.63 -36.76 20.28
CA GLU A 767 20.51 -37.77 19.71
C GLU A 767 19.84 -39.15 19.67
N LEU A 768 19.75 -39.73 18.46
CA LEU A 768 20.07 -41.12 18.12
C LEU A 768 19.98 -41.33 16.61
#